data_AF-A0A150P0U8-F1
#
_entry.id   AF-A0A150P0U8-F1
#
_cell.length_a   1.000
_cell.length_b   1.000
_cell.length_c   1.000
_cell.angle_alpha   90.00
_cell.angle_beta   90.00
_cell.angle_gamma   90.00
#
_symmetry.space_group_name_H-M   'P 1'
#
loop_
_entity.id
_entity.type
_entity.pdbx_description
1 polymer ?
#
loop_
_entity_poly.entity_id
_entity_poly.type
_entity_poly.pdbx_seq_one_letter_code
_entity_poly.pdbx_strand_id
1 'polypeptide(L)'
;MDVAKLIAAATKESLEAYPSAIGVRFSPISISAADLERVPDEVRRLLGPGTYVTASAPGARRRAGERVFIASDQEAAEQATAWRNTVRVAEGERLVYVSVEEHGKASGLRDCLLAVTEAELVDTLLRWMDSSESNLPKGLASALREAGLHESRSLAALTEFARLASAEASRPKVWASVSKNLPALGLARDSGLKGAEDTADRLRANAKLVASALTGEARRRAATGPTAEVEEQLRQALRDAPTGGRAAALAGIDLGEVKTKTLGVKPKKPKPKQPSEPSPPPKKGRSGKVSDTETRAGVKDEGSRGGKRSPSTADPPTGSRQRAAVAEGGGGPAPRANGVSTDVKLHAPPLPEGLTALLEELHRGTGSPARLIVARDARACLVTLPRAAERDVLSSSRIEERLKEPFSRWSKARRAALDQISALAKKPEDVSALLVGALPKVAATETAGAALRRLLDAAVELFRAALDQDHATQVDVLRLDTAEVSERGDVALRLLGPLHVLWLSQALARAELLAGAEGMAETARRLLARAAAAAPAAPQTFPEPGRGELRLARPEAGLIVYERAPDAAVGQPVTDLAEALARRYLEICPHARLGLRIALLGGDVAAFLEGLARAAEAVPELDGIEVLCAQPPRVDRNSAAADAFAAGRIRVDALPAPAERLGEANPHVVVHFRNAPAAPEDEEPSPPEVAAYAPSGAAASTFEFRSHSLRVWTPLGSPGAVAFEALHAATRGRKESGAFVADYGALSLKSVSLPQGCPSLTWHAVVAPSLGRRPTLGLHLIAHEGIDAAQCAVISRELRPLDRALQEGLRQLGVAESRPNILRSLSAKLSERTSTALLSLRRPSASQFLAGVLSLELVRQVGTGALVVPIAPEHLAVLAGEPVAPEQLFMAAVWLVEGALAVRIGFATADPEADLDLSRPTPGGRVGKLAAALAEVWRLAARGAGVEGSTAREFLNWMIWPALAAEDGGPSGVQDAMRAWRLREEAPGPIFLVPSQTAASAVPLRGKRASFSVLTLDPAALTKLLLSA
;
A
#
# COMPACT_ATOMS: atom_id res chain seq x y z
N MET A 1 -28.56 11.18 -31.11
CA MET A 1 -27.79 11.67 -32.28
C MET A 1 -27.31 10.48 -33.07
N ASP A 2 -27.07 10.63 -34.38
CA ASP A 2 -26.41 9.59 -35.17
C ASP A 2 -24.91 9.54 -34.82
N VAL A 3 -24.31 8.34 -34.73
CA VAL A 3 -22.88 8.14 -34.46
C VAL A 3 -22.02 8.86 -35.50
N ALA A 4 -22.39 8.82 -36.78
CA ALA A 4 -21.65 9.50 -37.83
C ALA A 4 -21.67 11.03 -37.68
N LYS A 5 -22.81 11.58 -37.21
CA LYS A 5 -22.95 13.02 -36.90
C LYS A 5 -22.19 13.42 -35.64
N LEU A 6 -22.13 12.54 -34.63
CA LEU A 6 -21.34 12.74 -33.43
C LEU A 6 -19.84 12.84 -33.77
N ILE A 7 -19.33 11.89 -34.57
CA ILE A 7 -17.92 11.89 -35.02
C ILE A 7 -17.62 13.16 -35.83
N ALA A 8 -18.51 13.56 -36.74
CA ALA A 8 -18.35 14.82 -37.47
C ALA A 8 -18.30 16.04 -36.55
N ALA A 9 -19.22 16.14 -35.58
CA ALA A 9 -19.27 17.24 -34.61
C ALA A 9 -18.01 17.31 -33.72
N ALA A 10 -17.56 16.18 -33.17
CA ALA A 10 -16.32 16.09 -32.41
C ALA A 10 -15.11 16.47 -33.27
N THR A 11 -15.04 15.99 -34.52
CA THR A 11 -13.97 16.35 -35.46
C THR A 11 -13.91 17.86 -35.67
N LYS A 12 -15.06 18.51 -35.88
CA LYS A 12 -15.15 19.96 -36.03
C LYS A 12 -14.64 20.69 -34.79
N GLU A 13 -15.12 20.31 -33.62
CA GLU A 13 -14.71 20.94 -32.36
C GLU A 13 -13.21 20.80 -32.11
N SER A 14 -12.63 19.61 -32.30
CA SER A 14 -11.19 19.39 -32.15
C SER A 14 -10.37 20.23 -33.13
N LEU A 15 -10.83 20.42 -34.37
CA LEU A 15 -10.13 21.23 -35.37
C LEU A 15 -10.32 22.74 -35.16
N GLU A 16 -11.43 23.17 -34.56
CA GLU A 16 -11.63 24.56 -34.12
C GLU A 16 -10.74 24.89 -32.90
N ALA A 17 -10.59 23.95 -31.96
CA ALA A 17 -9.67 24.08 -30.82
C ALA A 17 -8.19 24.04 -31.23
N TYR A 18 -7.85 23.31 -32.30
CA TYR A 18 -6.47 23.14 -32.79
C TYR A 18 -6.35 23.40 -34.30
N PRO A 19 -6.44 24.68 -34.76
CA PRO A 19 -6.50 25.01 -36.19
C PRO A 19 -5.29 24.59 -37.02
N SER A 20 -4.13 24.36 -36.39
CA SER A 20 -2.89 23.91 -37.03
C SER A 20 -2.77 22.39 -37.22
N ALA A 21 -3.67 21.59 -36.65
CA ALA A 21 -3.59 20.13 -36.72
C ALA A 21 -3.90 19.60 -38.13
N ILE A 22 -3.14 18.60 -38.59
CA ILE A 22 -3.36 17.94 -39.89
C ILE A 22 -4.75 17.28 -39.94
N GLY A 23 -5.26 16.84 -38.79
CA GLY A 23 -6.50 16.10 -38.74
C GLY A 23 -6.76 15.41 -37.40
N VAL A 24 -7.73 14.49 -37.40
CA VAL A 24 -8.24 13.82 -36.20
C VAL A 24 -8.29 12.30 -36.40
N ARG A 25 -8.03 11.55 -35.33
CA ARG A 25 -8.05 10.08 -35.28
C ARG A 25 -8.96 9.57 -34.17
N PHE A 26 -9.93 8.73 -34.55
CA PHE A 26 -10.84 8.01 -33.66
C PHE A 26 -10.54 6.51 -33.77
N SER A 27 -9.63 5.97 -32.97
CA SER A 27 -9.20 4.56 -33.08
C SER A 27 -8.53 4.06 -31.79
N PRO A 28 -9.03 2.96 -31.17
CA PRO A 28 -10.26 2.23 -31.51
C PRO A 28 -11.53 2.97 -31.02
N ILE A 29 -12.68 2.76 -31.67
CA ILE A 29 -14.00 3.21 -31.18
C ILE A 29 -15.12 2.18 -31.42
N SER A 30 -16.04 2.06 -30.47
CA SER A 30 -17.13 1.07 -30.50
C SER A 30 -18.31 1.50 -31.38
N ILE A 31 -18.22 1.29 -32.71
CA ILE A 31 -19.28 1.62 -33.69
C ILE A 31 -19.56 0.47 -34.66
N SER A 32 -20.75 0.40 -35.26
CA SER A 32 -21.07 -0.64 -36.25
C SER A 32 -20.49 -0.32 -37.64
N ALA A 33 -20.29 -1.34 -38.48
CA ALA A 33 -19.87 -1.16 -39.87
C ALA A 33 -20.84 -0.24 -40.67
N ALA A 34 -22.15 -0.37 -40.43
CA ALA A 34 -23.18 0.45 -41.08
C ALA A 34 -23.20 1.92 -40.59
N ASP A 35 -22.71 2.19 -39.38
CA ASP A 35 -22.49 3.55 -38.90
C ASP A 35 -21.20 4.13 -39.50
N LEU A 36 -20.13 3.34 -39.49
CA LEU A 36 -18.83 3.70 -40.05
C LEU A 36 -18.91 4.03 -41.54
N GLU A 37 -19.70 3.29 -42.33
CA GLU A 37 -19.95 3.57 -43.75
C GLU A 37 -20.52 4.97 -44.02
N ARG A 38 -21.21 5.56 -43.04
CA ARG A 38 -21.86 6.87 -43.13
C ARG A 38 -20.98 8.02 -42.62
N VAL A 39 -19.91 7.72 -41.88
CA VAL A 39 -18.98 8.72 -41.33
C VAL A 39 -18.38 9.64 -42.40
N PRO A 40 -17.86 9.16 -43.56
CA PRO A 40 -17.24 10.03 -44.54
C PRO A 40 -18.16 11.10 -45.11
N ASP A 41 -19.44 10.77 -45.31
CA ASP A 41 -20.39 11.70 -45.91
C ASP A 41 -20.84 12.75 -44.89
N GLU A 42 -21.03 12.39 -43.61
CA GLU A 42 -21.33 13.35 -42.53
C GLU A 42 -20.14 14.27 -42.21
N VAL A 43 -18.93 13.73 -42.14
CA VAL A 43 -17.69 14.50 -41.92
C VAL A 43 -17.47 15.51 -43.05
N ARG A 44 -17.58 15.09 -44.32
CA ARG A 44 -17.41 15.98 -45.49
C ARG A 44 -18.58 16.97 -45.66
N ARG A 45 -19.79 16.62 -45.20
CA ARG A 45 -20.92 17.56 -45.13
C ARG A 45 -20.68 18.69 -44.14
N LEU A 46 -20.00 18.43 -43.02
CA LEU A 46 -19.77 19.42 -41.95
C LEU A 46 -18.46 20.23 -42.13
N LEU A 47 -17.39 19.59 -42.60
CA LEU A 47 -16.05 20.19 -42.76
C LEU A 47 -15.74 20.61 -44.21
N GLY A 48 -16.59 20.24 -45.16
CA GLY A 48 -16.41 20.56 -46.58
C GLY A 48 -15.69 19.48 -47.39
N PRO A 49 -15.75 19.60 -48.74
CA PRO A 49 -15.35 18.54 -49.66
C PRO A 49 -13.84 18.23 -49.66
N GLY A 50 -13.01 19.18 -49.20
CA GLY A 50 -11.56 19.03 -49.09
C GLY A 50 -11.07 18.09 -47.98
N THR A 51 -11.98 17.61 -47.10
CA THR A 51 -11.62 16.66 -46.04
C THR A 51 -11.40 15.25 -46.61
N TYR A 52 -10.23 14.68 -46.34
CA TYR A 52 -9.92 13.27 -46.57
C TYR A 52 -10.46 12.44 -45.41
N VAL A 53 -11.20 11.36 -45.68
CA VAL A 53 -11.75 10.48 -44.64
C VAL A 53 -11.37 9.03 -44.91
N THR A 54 -10.83 8.39 -43.89
CA THR A 54 -10.39 6.99 -43.90
C THR A 54 -11.08 6.24 -42.78
N ALA A 55 -11.61 5.05 -43.04
CA ALA A 55 -12.46 4.34 -42.11
C ALA A 55 -12.25 2.81 -42.15
N SER A 56 -12.20 2.15 -40.98
CA SER A 56 -12.05 0.69 -40.87
C SER A 56 -13.00 0.06 -39.85
N ALA A 57 -13.76 -0.96 -40.28
CA ALA A 57 -14.49 -1.86 -39.40
C ALA A 57 -14.64 -3.25 -40.03
N PRO A 58 -14.52 -4.35 -39.26
CA PRO A 58 -14.86 -5.69 -39.73
C PRO A 58 -16.26 -5.73 -40.38
N GLY A 59 -16.33 -6.26 -41.60
CA GLY A 59 -17.58 -6.35 -42.37
C GLY A 59 -18.03 -5.06 -43.07
N ALA A 60 -17.30 -3.94 -42.96
CA ALA A 60 -17.59 -2.73 -43.75
C ALA A 60 -17.32 -2.94 -45.24
N ARG A 61 -18.19 -2.38 -46.09
CA ARG A 61 -18.06 -2.43 -47.55
C ARG A 61 -16.92 -1.52 -48.01
N ARG A 62 -15.98 -2.11 -48.76
CA ARG A 62 -14.84 -1.38 -49.33
C ARG A 62 -15.32 -0.26 -50.25
N ARG A 63 -14.92 0.98 -49.97
CA ARG A 63 -15.27 2.19 -50.74
C ARG A 63 -14.00 3.00 -50.95
N ALA A 64 -13.43 2.95 -52.15
CA ALA A 64 -12.26 3.72 -52.52
C ALA A 64 -12.62 4.85 -53.49
N GLY A 65 -12.26 6.08 -53.14
CA GLY A 65 -12.39 7.28 -53.97
C GLY A 65 -11.34 8.32 -53.57
N GLU A 66 -11.24 9.41 -54.34
CA GLU A 66 -10.15 10.40 -54.26
C GLU A 66 -9.83 10.91 -52.84
N ARG A 67 -10.87 11.09 -52.01
CA ARG A 67 -10.77 11.60 -50.62
C ARG A 67 -11.57 10.78 -49.60
N VAL A 68 -12.04 9.59 -49.98
CA VAL A 68 -12.78 8.69 -49.08
C VAL A 68 -12.27 7.27 -49.28
N PHE A 69 -11.80 6.63 -48.20
CA PHE A 69 -11.36 5.25 -48.23
C PHE A 69 -11.92 4.46 -47.04
N ILE A 70 -12.76 3.47 -47.34
CA ILE A 70 -13.29 2.53 -46.35
C ILE A 70 -12.76 1.14 -46.69
N ALA A 71 -12.27 0.41 -45.69
CA ALA A 71 -11.89 -1.00 -45.79
C ALA A 71 -12.37 -1.77 -44.55
N SER A 72 -12.25 -3.10 -44.61
CA SER A 72 -12.55 -3.98 -43.47
C SER A 72 -11.36 -4.22 -42.54
N ASP A 73 -10.20 -3.67 -42.86
CA ASP A 73 -8.90 -4.04 -42.29
C ASP A 73 -7.91 -2.85 -42.30
N GLN A 74 -6.61 -3.17 -42.19
CA GLN A 74 -5.50 -2.22 -42.16
C GLN A 74 -5.29 -1.38 -43.44
N GLU A 75 -5.87 -1.73 -44.60
CA GLU A 75 -5.72 -0.94 -45.83
C GLU A 75 -6.11 0.54 -45.61
N ALA A 76 -7.13 0.80 -44.78
CA ALA A 76 -7.56 2.16 -44.46
C ALA A 76 -6.52 2.95 -43.65
N ALA A 77 -5.76 2.28 -42.78
CA ALA A 77 -4.67 2.90 -42.03
C ALA A 77 -3.45 3.19 -42.93
N GLU A 78 -3.19 2.32 -43.91
CA GLU A 78 -2.14 2.55 -44.92
C GLU A 78 -2.51 3.73 -45.84
N GLN A 79 -3.76 3.79 -46.31
CA GLN A 79 -4.24 4.92 -47.12
C GLN A 79 -4.22 6.25 -46.37
N ALA A 80 -4.62 6.24 -45.09
CA ALA A 80 -4.51 7.41 -44.21
C ALA A 80 -3.06 7.88 -44.07
N THR A 81 -2.13 6.93 -43.92
CA THR A 81 -0.69 7.20 -43.81
C THR A 81 -0.10 7.76 -45.10
N ALA A 82 -0.62 7.35 -46.27
CA ALA A 82 -0.27 7.97 -47.55
C ALA A 82 -0.81 9.42 -47.63
N TRP A 83 -2.09 9.63 -47.32
CA TRP A 83 -2.72 10.96 -47.41
C TRP A 83 -2.20 11.99 -46.41
N ARG A 84 -1.70 11.60 -45.23
CA ARG A 84 -1.15 12.55 -44.26
C ARG A 84 -0.04 13.44 -44.86
N ASN A 85 0.71 12.92 -45.84
CA ASN A 85 1.82 13.61 -46.48
C ASN A 85 1.36 14.53 -47.63
N THR A 86 0.09 14.43 -48.07
CA THR A 86 -0.49 15.24 -49.17
C THR A 86 -1.44 16.33 -48.68
N VAL A 87 -1.97 16.21 -47.45
CA VAL A 87 -2.92 17.15 -46.84
C VAL A 87 -2.30 18.54 -46.64
N ARG A 88 -2.93 19.56 -47.23
CA ARG A 88 -2.52 20.96 -47.12
C ARG A 88 -3.40 21.73 -46.13
N VAL A 89 -2.99 21.75 -44.85
CA VAL A 89 -3.67 22.48 -43.77
C VAL A 89 -3.91 23.97 -44.10
N ALA A 90 -2.96 24.62 -44.78
CA ALA A 90 -3.08 26.02 -45.19
C ALA A 90 -4.16 26.27 -46.26
N GLU A 91 -4.53 25.24 -47.02
CA GLU A 91 -5.61 25.28 -48.02
C GLU A 91 -6.96 24.82 -47.42
N GLY A 92 -7.01 24.62 -46.10
CA GLY A 92 -8.19 24.14 -45.38
C GLY A 92 -8.41 22.61 -45.44
N GLU A 93 -7.49 21.86 -46.06
CA GLU A 93 -7.58 20.39 -46.10
C GLU A 93 -7.31 19.76 -44.72
N ARG A 94 -8.00 18.65 -44.43
CA ARG A 94 -7.91 17.92 -43.17
C ARG A 94 -7.98 16.41 -43.43
N LEU A 95 -7.36 15.61 -42.56
CA LEU A 95 -7.46 14.14 -42.58
C LEU A 95 -8.26 13.62 -41.38
N VAL A 96 -9.21 12.73 -41.62
CA VAL A 96 -9.97 12.06 -40.56
C VAL A 96 -9.76 10.57 -40.71
N TYR A 97 -9.31 9.91 -39.63
CA TYR A 97 -9.14 8.47 -39.59
C TYR A 97 -10.01 7.87 -38.47
N VAL A 98 -10.84 6.90 -38.82
CA VAL A 98 -11.78 6.24 -37.91
C VAL A 98 -11.57 4.73 -37.98
N SER A 99 -11.47 4.06 -36.84
CA SER A 99 -11.33 2.60 -36.84
C SER A 99 -11.97 1.99 -35.60
N VAL A 100 -12.69 0.88 -35.79
CA VAL A 100 -13.18 0.05 -34.70
C VAL A 100 -12.04 -0.75 -34.04
N GLU A 101 -10.97 -1.01 -34.79
CA GLU A 101 -9.81 -1.80 -34.35
C GLU A 101 -8.52 -0.95 -34.26
N GLU A 102 -7.51 -1.46 -33.54
CA GLU A 102 -6.15 -0.91 -33.59
C GLU A 102 -5.34 -1.58 -34.71
N HIS A 103 -5.10 -0.85 -35.81
CA HIS A 103 -4.22 -1.31 -36.88
C HIS A 103 -2.77 -0.89 -36.63
N GLY A 104 -1.83 -1.84 -36.67
CA GLY A 104 -0.40 -1.55 -36.44
C GLY A 104 0.20 -0.53 -37.42
N LYS A 105 -0.34 -0.48 -38.64
CA LYS A 105 -0.02 0.51 -39.68
C LYS A 105 -0.47 1.94 -39.34
N ALA A 106 -1.44 2.11 -38.44
CA ALA A 106 -1.88 3.41 -37.94
C ALA A 106 -0.91 4.03 -36.91
N SER A 107 0.18 3.35 -36.53
CA SER A 107 1.21 3.87 -35.62
C SER A 107 1.72 5.25 -36.06
N GLY A 108 2.06 5.42 -37.33
CA GLY A 108 2.49 6.70 -37.89
C GLY A 108 1.41 7.80 -37.94
N LEU A 109 0.14 7.49 -37.66
CA LEU A 109 -0.93 8.49 -37.54
C LEU A 109 -1.05 9.02 -36.11
N ARG A 110 -0.54 8.29 -35.11
CA ARG A 110 -0.58 8.68 -33.68
C ARG A 110 0.18 9.97 -33.42
N ASP A 111 1.26 10.21 -34.17
CA ASP A 111 2.12 11.39 -34.04
C ASP A 111 1.67 12.58 -34.92
N CYS A 112 0.67 12.40 -35.80
CA CYS A 112 0.30 13.37 -36.83
C CYS A 112 -1.16 13.85 -36.75
N LEU A 113 -2.06 13.05 -36.18
CA LEU A 113 -3.48 13.36 -36.04
C LEU A 113 -3.84 13.46 -34.55
N LEU A 114 -4.69 14.43 -34.20
CA LEU A 114 -5.22 14.55 -32.85
C LEU A 114 -6.01 13.28 -32.50
N ALA A 115 -5.61 12.57 -31.46
CA ALA A 115 -6.39 11.46 -30.96
C ALA A 115 -7.65 12.00 -30.27
N VAL A 116 -8.82 11.50 -30.66
CA VAL A 116 -10.07 11.69 -29.93
C VAL A 116 -10.59 10.32 -29.52
N THR A 117 -10.70 10.14 -28.21
CA THR A 117 -11.06 8.90 -27.54
C THR A 117 -12.57 8.65 -27.55
N GLU A 118 -12.98 7.41 -27.26
CA GLU A 118 -14.41 7.10 -27.06
C GLU A 118 -15.00 7.88 -25.88
N ALA A 119 -14.22 8.19 -24.84
CA ALA A 119 -14.65 9.02 -23.71
C ALA A 119 -14.98 10.46 -24.14
N GLU A 120 -14.12 11.09 -24.95
CA GLU A 120 -14.38 12.44 -25.50
C GLU A 120 -15.57 12.46 -26.47
N LEU A 121 -15.80 11.37 -27.21
CA LEU A 121 -17.03 11.18 -27.98
C LEU A 121 -18.27 11.07 -27.07
N VAL A 122 -18.19 10.35 -25.94
CA VAL A 122 -19.27 10.27 -24.95
C VAL A 122 -19.54 11.64 -24.32
N ASP A 123 -18.52 12.44 -23.97
CA ASP A 123 -18.73 13.80 -23.47
C ASP A 123 -19.33 14.74 -24.51
N THR A 124 -18.97 14.58 -25.78
CA THR A 124 -19.59 15.30 -26.90
C THR A 124 -21.05 14.89 -27.10
N LEU A 125 -21.37 13.60 -26.95
CA LEU A 125 -22.75 13.11 -26.95
C LEU A 125 -23.55 13.72 -25.78
N LEU A 126 -23.01 13.71 -24.56
CA LEU A 126 -23.67 14.25 -23.38
C LEU A 126 -23.94 15.76 -23.51
N ARG A 127 -22.98 16.54 -24.05
CA ARG A 127 -23.18 17.95 -24.36
C ARG A 127 -24.25 18.17 -25.43
N TRP A 128 -24.32 17.32 -26.46
CA TRP A 128 -25.43 17.35 -27.41
C TRP A 128 -26.76 17.01 -26.73
N MET A 129 -26.82 16.04 -25.81
CA MET A 129 -28.06 15.67 -25.11
C MET A 129 -28.66 16.85 -24.32
N ASP A 130 -27.82 17.68 -23.69
CA ASP A 130 -28.26 18.91 -22.99
C ASP A 130 -28.56 20.09 -23.94
N SER A 131 -28.19 20.01 -25.21
CA SER A 131 -28.48 21.05 -26.21
C SER A 131 -29.97 21.12 -26.58
N SER A 132 -30.43 22.27 -27.06
CA SER A 132 -31.79 22.46 -27.58
C SER A 132 -32.11 21.61 -28.82
N GLU A 133 -31.10 21.06 -29.49
CA GLU A 133 -31.25 20.28 -30.73
C GLU A 133 -31.58 18.80 -30.47
N SER A 134 -31.45 18.32 -29.23
CA SER A 134 -31.60 16.90 -28.91
C SER A 134 -33.06 16.42 -28.81
N ASN A 135 -33.99 17.34 -28.52
CA ASN A 135 -35.35 17.04 -28.04
C ASN A 135 -35.42 16.13 -26.78
N LEU A 136 -34.30 15.92 -26.08
CA LEU A 136 -34.23 15.16 -24.84
C LEU A 136 -34.51 16.06 -23.62
N PRO A 137 -34.83 15.49 -22.44
CA PRO A 137 -35.16 16.31 -21.28
C PRO A 137 -33.89 16.85 -20.61
N LYS A 138 -33.91 18.13 -20.23
CA LYS A 138 -32.80 18.79 -19.52
C LYS A 138 -32.42 18.03 -18.25
N GLY A 139 -31.12 17.88 -18.03
CA GLY A 139 -30.56 17.19 -16.86
C GLY A 139 -30.40 15.67 -17.04
N LEU A 140 -30.83 15.09 -18.16
CA LEU A 140 -30.59 13.68 -18.47
C LEU A 140 -29.08 13.35 -18.55
N ALA A 141 -28.27 14.25 -19.14
CA ALA A 141 -26.82 14.04 -19.23
C ALA A 141 -26.14 14.10 -17.85
N SER A 142 -26.54 15.04 -16.98
CA SER A 142 -26.09 15.09 -15.57
C SER A 142 -26.44 13.80 -14.84
N ALA A 143 -27.68 13.32 -14.98
CA ALA A 143 -28.13 12.10 -14.32
C ALA A 143 -27.39 10.84 -14.82
N LEU A 144 -27.02 10.77 -16.10
CA LEU A 144 -26.18 9.69 -16.64
C LEU A 144 -24.73 9.74 -16.12
N ARG A 145 -24.17 10.94 -15.94
CA ARG A 145 -22.86 11.13 -15.30
C ARG A 145 -22.90 10.71 -13.83
N GLU A 146 -23.80 11.29 -13.05
CA GLU A 146 -23.97 10.99 -11.61
C GLU A 146 -24.29 9.52 -11.32
N ALA A 147 -25.01 8.84 -12.23
CA ALA A 147 -25.28 7.41 -12.13
C ALA A 147 -24.07 6.51 -12.45
N GLY A 148 -22.98 7.05 -13.01
CA GLY A 148 -21.83 6.28 -13.52
C GLY A 148 -22.13 5.51 -14.81
N LEU A 149 -23.21 5.85 -15.53
CA LEU A 149 -23.64 5.12 -16.71
C LEU A 149 -22.85 5.50 -17.98
N HIS A 150 -22.31 6.71 -18.03
CA HIS A 150 -21.48 7.17 -19.15
C HIS A 150 -20.13 6.43 -19.26
N GLU A 151 -19.55 6.00 -18.14
CA GLU A 151 -18.30 5.20 -18.09
C GLU A 151 -18.57 3.69 -18.28
N SER A 152 -19.72 3.21 -17.80
CA SER A 152 -20.04 1.77 -17.73
C SER A 152 -20.87 1.25 -18.91
N ARG A 153 -21.05 2.03 -19.97
CA ARG A 153 -21.78 1.69 -21.20
C ARG A 153 -21.00 2.15 -22.43
N SER A 154 -21.01 1.34 -23.48
CA SER A 154 -20.33 1.69 -24.74
C SER A 154 -21.02 2.86 -25.45
N LEU A 155 -20.26 3.57 -26.28
CA LEU A 155 -20.77 4.69 -27.08
C LEU A 155 -21.96 4.28 -27.95
N ALA A 156 -21.94 3.09 -28.54
CA ALA A 156 -23.04 2.54 -29.33
C ALA A 156 -24.34 2.42 -28.52
N ALA A 157 -24.28 1.92 -27.27
CA ALA A 157 -25.47 1.81 -26.42
C ALA A 157 -26.02 3.19 -26.03
N LEU A 158 -25.13 4.13 -25.71
CA LEU A 158 -25.50 5.51 -25.34
C LEU A 158 -26.10 6.29 -26.53
N THR A 159 -25.54 6.14 -27.73
CA THR A 159 -26.09 6.78 -28.95
C THR A 159 -27.41 6.17 -29.38
N GLU A 160 -27.56 4.84 -29.34
CA GLU A 160 -28.81 4.16 -29.68
C GLU A 160 -29.94 4.53 -28.71
N PHE A 161 -29.67 4.51 -27.40
CA PHE A 161 -30.58 5.02 -26.37
C PHE A 161 -31.00 6.47 -26.66
N ALA A 162 -30.04 7.35 -26.92
CA ALA A 162 -30.31 8.76 -27.18
C ALA A 162 -31.04 8.99 -28.52
N ARG A 163 -30.87 8.10 -29.51
CA ARG A 163 -31.61 8.12 -30.79
C ARG A 163 -33.06 7.70 -30.58
N LEU A 164 -33.30 6.57 -29.93
CA LEU A 164 -34.65 6.06 -29.63
C LEU A 164 -35.44 7.04 -28.75
N ALA A 165 -34.83 7.51 -27.65
CA ALA A 165 -35.47 8.45 -26.74
C ALA A 165 -35.79 9.82 -27.39
N SER A 166 -34.96 10.29 -28.32
CA SER A 166 -35.19 11.53 -29.09
C SER A 166 -36.29 11.36 -30.15
N ALA A 167 -36.33 10.22 -30.85
CA ALA A 167 -37.30 9.96 -31.91
C ALA A 167 -38.77 9.89 -31.41
N GLU A 168 -38.99 9.42 -30.19
CA GLU A 168 -40.33 9.31 -29.59
C GLU A 168 -40.72 10.51 -28.69
N ALA A 169 -39.85 11.53 -28.60
CA ALA A 169 -40.04 12.69 -27.72
C ALA A 169 -41.10 13.69 -28.21
N SER A 170 -42.38 13.35 -28.04
CA SER A 170 -43.46 14.35 -28.11
C SER A 170 -43.42 15.26 -26.88
N ARG A 171 -43.53 16.58 -27.09
CA ARG A 171 -43.19 17.60 -26.07
C ARG A 171 -43.95 17.56 -24.72
N PRO A 172 -45.13 16.95 -24.53
CA PRO A 172 -45.72 16.80 -23.19
C PRO A 172 -45.29 15.52 -22.44
N LYS A 173 -44.51 14.59 -23.02
CA LYS A 173 -44.18 13.29 -22.41
C LYS A 173 -42.71 12.86 -22.52
N VAL A 174 -41.77 13.83 -22.54
CA VAL A 174 -40.35 13.58 -22.85
C VAL A 174 -39.68 12.54 -21.92
N TRP A 175 -39.92 12.58 -20.60
CA TRP A 175 -39.37 11.56 -19.67
C TRP A 175 -39.96 10.15 -19.83
N ALA A 176 -41.18 10.02 -20.37
CA ALA A 176 -41.75 8.70 -20.67
C ALA A 176 -41.03 8.02 -21.84
N SER A 177 -40.53 8.80 -22.80
CA SER A 177 -39.67 8.30 -23.88
C SER A 177 -38.33 7.78 -23.34
N VAL A 178 -37.69 8.55 -22.44
CA VAL A 178 -36.46 8.13 -21.73
C VAL A 178 -36.68 6.81 -20.98
N SER A 179 -37.74 6.77 -20.16
CA SER A 179 -38.16 5.59 -19.38
C SER A 179 -38.31 4.32 -20.21
N LYS A 180 -39.05 4.42 -21.32
CA LYS A 180 -39.35 3.29 -22.23
C LYS A 180 -38.08 2.74 -22.87
N ASN A 181 -37.10 3.59 -23.17
CA ASN A 181 -35.92 3.23 -23.96
C ASN A 181 -34.68 2.86 -23.11
N LEU A 182 -34.78 2.90 -21.77
CA LEU A 182 -33.73 2.40 -20.86
C LEU A 182 -33.16 0.99 -21.18
N PRO A 183 -33.94 0.02 -21.72
CA PRO A 183 -33.40 -1.27 -22.15
C PRO A 183 -32.28 -1.21 -23.20
N ALA A 184 -32.17 -0.13 -23.98
CA ALA A 184 -31.03 0.10 -24.87
C ALA A 184 -29.70 0.31 -24.11
N LEU A 185 -29.76 0.75 -22.84
CA LEU A 185 -28.63 0.83 -21.92
C LEU A 185 -28.47 -0.45 -21.08
N GLY A 186 -29.18 -1.54 -21.39
CA GLY A 186 -29.17 -2.74 -20.55
C GLY A 186 -29.69 -2.47 -19.13
N LEU A 187 -30.75 -1.68 -19.02
CA LEU A 187 -31.45 -1.35 -17.78
C LEU A 187 -32.93 -1.77 -17.88
N ALA A 188 -33.59 -2.03 -16.76
CA ALA A 188 -35.04 -2.23 -16.75
C ALA A 188 -35.76 -0.93 -17.14
N ARG A 189 -36.99 -1.02 -17.64
CA ARG A 189 -37.85 0.16 -17.80
C ARG A 189 -38.14 0.79 -16.43
N ASP A 190 -38.33 2.10 -16.37
CA ASP A 190 -38.65 2.80 -15.12
C ASP A 190 -39.60 3.97 -15.38
N SER A 191 -40.91 3.76 -15.27
CA SER A 191 -41.93 4.80 -15.39
C SER A 191 -42.01 5.76 -14.18
N GLY A 192 -41.18 5.51 -13.16
CA GLY A 192 -41.00 6.39 -12.00
C GLY A 192 -40.15 7.63 -12.29
N LEU A 193 -39.43 7.68 -13.42
CA LEU A 193 -38.64 8.85 -13.85
C LEU A 193 -39.55 10.06 -14.11
N LYS A 194 -39.53 11.06 -13.21
CA LYS A 194 -40.42 12.23 -13.25
C LYS A 194 -39.69 13.58 -13.31
N GLY A 195 -38.37 13.61 -13.16
CA GLY A 195 -37.56 14.83 -13.22
C GLY A 195 -36.09 14.57 -12.88
N ALA A 196 -35.24 15.59 -13.04
CA ALA A 196 -33.79 15.43 -12.87
C ALA A 196 -33.36 15.04 -11.44
N GLU A 197 -34.04 15.57 -10.40
CA GLU A 197 -33.61 15.49 -9.00
C GLU A 197 -33.43 14.07 -8.43
N ASP A 198 -34.21 13.08 -8.89
CA ASP A 198 -34.10 11.69 -8.41
C ASP A 198 -33.70 10.67 -9.50
N THR A 199 -33.56 11.12 -10.75
CA THR A 199 -33.22 10.25 -11.90
C THR A 199 -31.85 9.59 -11.72
N ALA A 200 -30.83 10.31 -11.24
CA ALA A 200 -29.49 9.74 -11.06
C ALA A 200 -29.47 8.55 -10.08
N ASP A 201 -30.18 8.68 -8.95
CA ASP A 201 -30.30 7.63 -7.94
C ASP A 201 -31.10 6.42 -8.45
N ARG A 202 -32.20 6.66 -9.19
CA ARG A 202 -33.00 5.60 -9.80
C ARG A 202 -32.20 4.83 -10.86
N LEU A 203 -31.51 5.53 -11.75
CA LEU A 203 -30.64 4.94 -12.78
C LEU A 203 -29.51 4.10 -12.15
N ARG A 204 -28.83 4.64 -11.13
CA ARG A 204 -27.74 3.93 -10.42
C ARG A 204 -28.25 2.67 -9.70
N ALA A 205 -29.46 2.70 -9.15
CA ALA A 205 -30.05 1.54 -8.49
C ALA A 205 -30.56 0.49 -9.49
N ASN A 206 -31.20 0.92 -10.59
CA ASN A 206 -31.60 0.06 -11.70
C ASN A 206 -30.39 -0.72 -12.26
N ALA A 207 -29.28 -0.03 -12.53
CA ALA A 207 -28.03 -0.64 -12.97
C ALA A 207 -27.50 -1.71 -12.00
N LYS A 208 -27.56 -1.45 -10.69
CA LYS A 208 -27.14 -2.40 -9.65
C LYS A 208 -28.08 -3.61 -9.53
N LEU A 209 -29.38 -3.42 -9.69
CA LEU A 209 -30.36 -4.51 -9.67
C LEU A 209 -30.18 -5.44 -10.87
N VAL A 210 -30.07 -4.89 -12.08
CA VAL A 210 -29.82 -5.67 -13.30
C VAL A 210 -28.47 -6.39 -13.23
N ALA A 211 -27.40 -5.72 -12.79
CA ALA A 211 -26.10 -6.36 -12.59
C ALA A 211 -26.17 -7.52 -11.56
N SER A 212 -26.84 -7.30 -10.42
CA SER A 212 -27.00 -8.33 -9.36
C SER A 212 -27.84 -9.52 -9.82
N ALA A 213 -28.79 -9.29 -10.74
CA ALA A 213 -29.58 -10.36 -11.37
C ALA A 213 -28.75 -11.17 -12.40
N LEU A 214 -27.80 -10.52 -13.09
CA LEU A 214 -26.88 -11.16 -14.04
C LEU A 214 -25.75 -11.94 -13.36
N THR A 215 -25.11 -11.40 -12.31
CA THR A 215 -23.96 -12.04 -11.65
C THR A 215 -24.34 -13.08 -10.59
N GLY A 216 -25.57 -13.03 -10.06
CA GLY A 216 -26.03 -13.93 -8.99
C GLY A 216 -25.41 -13.68 -7.61
N GLU A 217 -24.60 -12.62 -7.45
CA GLU A 217 -23.89 -12.27 -6.20
C GLU A 217 -24.82 -11.96 -5.01
N ALA A 218 -26.12 -11.81 -5.25
CA ALA A 218 -27.12 -11.50 -4.24
C ALA A 218 -27.35 -12.61 -3.18
N ARG A 219 -26.75 -13.80 -3.30
CA ARG A 219 -26.95 -14.99 -2.41
C ARG A 219 -26.77 -14.77 -0.89
N ARG A 220 -26.33 -13.59 -0.42
CA ARG A 220 -26.22 -13.23 1.01
C ARG A 220 -27.18 -12.12 1.49
N ARG A 221 -28.00 -11.51 0.62
CA ARG A 221 -29.08 -10.61 1.05
C ARG A 221 -30.39 -11.41 1.12
N ALA A 222 -31.03 -11.38 2.29
CA ALA A 222 -32.18 -12.24 2.57
C ALA A 222 -33.32 -12.07 1.57
N ALA A 223 -34.00 -13.17 1.25
CA ALA A 223 -35.11 -13.27 0.28
C ALA A 223 -36.42 -12.53 0.71
N THR A 224 -36.31 -11.54 1.59
CA THR A 224 -37.42 -10.80 2.20
C THR A 224 -37.08 -9.30 2.22
N GLY A 225 -37.43 -8.61 1.14
CA GLY A 225 -37.22 -7.17 1.00
C GLY A 225 -38.13 -6.57 -0.08
N PRO A 226 -38.37 -5.25 -0.08
CA PRO A 226 -39.32 -4.60 -0.99
C PRO A 226 -38.88 -4.59 -2.47
N THR A 227 -37.69 -5.08 -2.79
CA THR A 227 -37.18 -5.28 -4.17
C THR A 227 -37.12 -6.75 -4.58
N ALA A 228 -37.39 -7.70 -3.68
CA ALA A 228 -37.12 -9.12 -3.92
C ALA A 228 -37.95 -9.73 -5.06
N GLU A 229 -39.22 -9.33 -5.18
CA GLU A 229 -40.10 -9.76 -6.28
C GLU A 229 -39.60 -9.25 -7.64
N VAL A 230 -39.20 -7.99 -7.71
CA VAL A 230 -38.65 -7.35 -8.92
C VAL A 230 -37.29 -7.95 -9.28
N GLU A 231 -36.43 -8.26 -8.30
CA GLU A 231 -35.18 -8.98 -8.54
C GLU A 231 -35.41 -10.37 -9.11
N GLU A 232 -36.41 -11.11 -8.65
CA GLU A 232 -36.71 -12.45 -9.18
C GLU A 232 -37.36 -12.38 -10.57
N GLN A 233 -38.24 -11.41 -10.82
CA GLN A 233 -38.73 -11.11 -12.17
C GLN A 233 -37.57 -10.80 -13.13
N LEU A 234 -36.60 -9.98 -12.71
CA LEU A 234 -35.38 -9.68 -13.49
C LEU A 234 -34.54 -10.93 -13.74
N ARG A 235 -34.28 -11.76 -12.73
CA ARG A 235 -33.56 -13.03 -12.90
C ARG A 235 -34.29 -14.00 -13.82
N GLN A 236 -35.62 -14.06 -13.76
CA GLN A 236 -36.40 -14.95 -14.62
C GLN A 236 -36.38 -14.46 -16.08
N ALA A 237 -36.72 -13.19 -16.31
CA ALA A 237 -36.72 -12.62 -17.67
C ALA A 237 -35.34 -12.65 -18.33
N LEU A 238 -34.25 -12.47 -17.56
CA LEU A 238 -32.87 -12.54 -18.08
C LEU A 238 -32.37 -13.99 -18.29
N ARG A 239 -32.93 -14.98 -17.58
CA ARG A 239 -32.66 -16.42 -17.81
C ARG A 239 -33.41 -16.94 -19.04
N ASP A 240 -34.66 -16.53 -19.22
CA ASP A 240 -35.52 -16.99 -20.31
C ASP A 240 -35.28 -16.25 -21.64
N ALA A 241 -34.48 -15.19 -21.63
CA ALA A 241 -34.16 -14.40 -22.83
C ALA A 241 -33.28 -15.19 -23.81
N PRO A 242 -33.72 -15.38 -25.09
CA PRO A 242 -32.85 -15.97 -26.12
C PRO A 242 -31.64 -15.07 -26.39
N THR A 243 -30.59 -15.63 -26.99
CA THR A 243 -29.35 -14.91 -27.32
C THR A 243 -29.64 -13.69 -28.21
N GLY A 244 -29.53 -12.48 -27.64
CA GLY A 244 -29.89 -11.22 -28.29
C GLY A 244 -31.23 -10.60 -27.83
N GLY A 245 -32.11 -11.35 -27.19
CA GLY A 245 -33.43 -10.90 -26.71
C GLY A 245 -33.44 -10.11 -25.40
N ARG A 246 -32.27 -9.83 -24.80
CA ARG A 246 -32.15 -9.21 -23.46
C ARG A 246 -32.84 -7.84 -23.33
N ALA A 247 -32.81 -7.01 -24.37
CA ALA A 247 -33.49 -5.72 -24.35
C ALA A 247 -35.03 -5.87 -24.30
N ALA A 248 -35.59 -6.87 -24.99
CA ALA A 248 -37.03 -7.17 -24.92
C ALA A 248 -37.44 -7.70 -23.54
N ALA A 249 -36.61 -8.56 -22.93
CA ALA A 249 -36.82 -9.05 -21.57
C ALA A 249 -36.81 -7.91 -20.53
N LEU A 250 -35.83 -7.00 -20.61
CA LEU A 250 -35.75 -5.83 -19.73
C LEU A 250 -36.87 -4.80 -19.97
N ALA A 251 -37.40 -4.71 -21.19
CA ALA A 251 -38.56 -3.86 -21.52
C ALA A 251 -39.87 -4.36 -20.89
N GLY A 252 -39.96 -5.65 -20.56
CA GLY A 252 -41.11 -6.27 -19.90
C GLY A 252 -41.23 -5.99 -18.39
N ILE A 253 -40.21 -5.37 -17.77
CA ILE A 253 -40.15 -5.11 -16.32
C ILE A 253 -40.05 -3.60 -16.08
N ASP A 254 -40.97 -3.06 -15.28
CA ASP A 254 -41.05 -1.62 -14.97
C ASP A 254 -40.83 -1.36 -13.47
N LEU A 255 -39.82 -0.55 -13.13
CA LEU A 255 -39.48 -0.18 -11.74
C LEU A 255 -40.35 0.95 -11.16
N GLY A 256 -41.32 1.47 -11.91
CA GLY A 256 -42.05 2.70 -11.57
C GLY A 256 -42.82 2.68 -10.25
N GLU A 257 -43.27 1.53 -9.79
CA GLU A 257 -43.96 1.38 -8.50
C GLU A 257 -43.00 1.36 -7.30
N VAL A 258 -41.71 1.05 -7.52
CA VAL A 258 -40.70 0.99 -6.47
C VAL A 258 -40.22 2.40 -6.11
N LYS A 259 -40.35 2.78 -4.84
CA LYS A 259 -39.93 4.11 -4.35
C LYS A 259 -38.40 4.25 -4.42
N THR A 260 -37.90 5.43 -4.77
CA THR A 260 -36.44 5.71 -4.89
C THR A 260 -35.69 5.40 -3.59
N LYS A 261 -36.29 5.67 -2.43
CA LYS A 261 -35.72 5.34 -1.09
C LYS A 261 -35.62 3.84 -0.79
N THR A 262 -36.38 2.98 -1.46
CA THR A 262 -36.29 1.50 -1.35
C THR A 262 -35.33 0.90 -2.36
N LEU A 263 -35.08 1.57 -3.49
CA LEU A 263 -34.06 1.21 -4.47
C LEU A 263 -32.63 1.49 -3.95
N GLY A 264 -32.43 2.56 -3.16
CA GLY A 264 -31.13 2.98 -2.64
C GLY A 264 -30.91 2.74 -1.13
N VAL A 265 -30.64 1.49 -0.71
CA VAL A 265 -30.36 1.18 0.71
C VAL A 265 -28.88 1.37 1.07
N LYS A 266 -28.54 2.46 1.78
CA LYS A 266 -27.40 2.44 2.72
C LYS A 266 -27.82 1.62 3.95
N PRO A 267 -27.03 0.62 4.40
CA PRO A 267 -27.41 -0.20 5.55
C PRO A 267 -27.42 0.63 6.83
N LYS A 268 -28.58 0.71 7.50
CA LYS A 268 -28.67 1.27 8.86
C LYS A 268 -28.11 0.25 9.86
N LYS A 269 -27.13 0.66 10.68
CA LYS A 269 -26.69 -0.11 11.85
C LYS A 269 -27.90 -0.40 12.76
N PRO A 270 -28.05 -1.64 13.29
CA PRO A 270 -29.08 -1.94 14.26
C PRO A 270 -28.80 -1.19 15.58
N LYS A 271 -29.84 -0.60 16.18
CA LYS A 271 -29.76 -0.06 17.55
C LYS A 271 -29.81 -1.21 18.55
N PRO A 272 -28.96 -1.23 19.59
CA PRO A 272 -29.07 -2.20 20.68
C PRO A 272 -30.37 -1.98 21.46
N LYS A 273 -31.03 -3.08 21.87
CA LYS A 273 -32.16 -3.04 22.81
C LYS A 273 -31.62 -2.80 24.22
N GLN A 274 -32.15 -1.82 24.94
CA GLN A 274 -31.93 -1.70 26.39
C GLN A 274 -32.78 -2.75 27.14
N PRO A 275 -32.34 -3.22 28.32
CA PRO A 275 -33.18 -3.97 29.25
C PRO A 275 -34.25 -3.05 29.87
N SER A 276 -35.41 -3.61 30.21
CA SER A 276 -36.51 -2.90 30.87
C SER A 276 -36.36 -2.89 32.39
N GLU A 277 -36.39 -1.72 33.01
CA GLU A 277 -36.55 -1.56 34.47
C GLU A 277 -38.03 -1.63 34.92
N PRO A 278 -38.32 -1.86 36.21
CA PRO A 278 -39.66 -2.23 36.69
C PRO A 278 -40.62 -1.03 36.86
N SER A 279 -41.92 -1.29 36.75
CA SER A 279 -42.97 -0.27 36.81
C SER A 279 -43.31 0.21 38.23
N PRO A 280 -43.54 1.52 38.45
CA PRO A 280 -44.13 2.04 39.68
C PRO A 280 -45.68 2.03 39.67
N PRO A 281 -46.34 1.98 40.85
CA PRO A 281 -47.81 1.92 40.98
C PRO A 281 -48.52 3.29 40.79
N PRO A 282 -49.86 3.33 40.64
CA PRO A 282 -50.53 4.33 39.81
C PRO A 282 -51.07 5.58 40.54
N LYS A 283 -51.31 6.65 39.77
CA LYS A 283 -52.16 7.79 40.15
C LYS A 283 -53.34 7.97 39.17
N LYS A 284 -54.52 8.32 39.69
CA LYS A 284 -55.80 8.49 38.96
C LYS A 284 -56.14 9.96 38.69
N GLY A 285 -56.93 10.22 37.65
CA GLY A 285 -57.64 11.49 37.34
C GLY A 285 -56.89 12.38 36.33
N ARG A 286 -57.34 12.60 35.07
CA ARG A 286 -58.53 13.36 34.56
C ARG A 286 -58.61 14.79 35.15
N SER A 287 -58.80 15.87 34.38
CA SER A 287 -59.30 16.10 32.99
C SER A 287 -58.55 17.30 32.33
N GLY A 288 -58.38 17.44 31.00
CA GLY A 288 -59.39 17.76 29.96
C GLY A 288 -59.73 19.28 29.98
N LYS A 289 -59.40 20.11 28.98
CA LYS A 289 -59.99 20.27 27.61
C LYS A 289 -59.06 21.17 26.74
N VAL A 290 -58.85 20.95 25.42
CA VAL A 290 -59.67 21.37 24.23
C VAL A 290 -59.72 22.90 24.01
N SER A 291 -59.51 23.49 22.82
CA SER A 291 -58.93 23.06 21.51
C SER A 291 -58.84 24.29 20.54
N ASP A 292 -58.25 24.10 19.34
CA ASP A 292 -58.60 24.76 18.05
C ASP A 292 -58.45 26.32 17.92
N THR A 293 -58.32 26.98 16.74
CA THR A 293 -58.25 26.60 15.31
C THR A 293 -57.62 27.75 14.47
N GLU A 294 -57.19 27.44 13.23
CA GLU A 294 -57.16 28.36 12.04
C GLU A 294 -56.30 29.67 12.05
N THR A 295 -56.04 30.41 10.96
CA THR A 295 -55.74 30.13 9.51
C THR A 295 -55.26 31.45 8.83
N ARG A 296 -54.43 31.35 7.77
CA ARG A 296 -54.16 32.36 6.68
C ARG A 296 -53.34 33.64 6.93
N ALA A 297 -52.57 33.98 5.87
CA ALA A 297 -52.13 35.32 5.34
C ALA A 297 -51.59 36.38 6.33
N GLY A 298 -50.51 37.13 6.07
CA GLY A 298 -49.83 37.52 4.83
C GLY A 298 -49.58 39.05 4.87
N VAL A 299 -48.70 39.61 4.00
CA VAL A 299 -48.44 41.06 3.76
C VAL A 299 -47.37 41.78 4.63
N LYS A 300 -46.27 42.24 3.97
CA LYS A 300 -45.45 43.50 4.11
C LYS A 300 -44.90 43.96 5.50
N ASP A 301 -43.84 44.77 5.64
CA ASP A 301 -42.83 45.38 4.74
C ASP A 301 -41.55 45.84 5.54
N GLU A 302 -40.47 46.15 4.81
CA GLU A 302 -39.40 47.18 5.03
C GLU A 302 -38.44 47.27 6.26
N GLY A 303 -37.19 47.70 5.94
CA GLY A 303 -36.31 48.58 6.74
C GLY A 303 -35.32 47.92 7.74
N SER A 304 -33.98 47.82 7.59
CA SER A 304 -32.87 48.62 7.00
C SER A 304 -31.98 49.32 8.06
N ARG A 305 -30.65 49.32 7.81
CA ARG A 305 -29.52 49.88 8.61
C ARG A 305 -29.20 49.11 9.92
N GLY A 306 -27.94 48.86 10.31
CA GLY A 306 -26.63 49.20 9.75
C GLY A 306 -25.76 49.98 10.74
N GLY A 307 -24.61 49.44 11.19
CA GLY A 307 -23.70 50.17 12.10
C GLY A 307 -22.55 49.33 12.67
N LYS A 308 -21.31 49.66 12.27
CA LYS A 308 -20.05 49.11 12.81
C LYS A 308 -19.72 49.75 14.17
N ARG A 309 -19.02 49.02 15.08
CA ARG A 309 -17.66 49.36 15.56
C ARG A 309 -17.15 48.44 16.70
N SER A 310 -15.95 47.91 16.52
CA SER A 310 -14.98 47.43 17.55
C SER A 310 -14.26 48.65 18.20
N PRO A 311 -13.22 48.55 19.07
CA PRO A 311 -12.41 47.37 19.50
C PRO A 311 -11.94 47.40 21.00
N SER A 312 -10.84 46.67 21.31
CA SER A 312 -9.83 46.94 22.36
C SER A 312 -10.13 46.51 23.82
N THR A 313 -9.17 46.14 24.69
CA THR A 313 -7.89 45.38 24.61
C THR A 313 -7.40 45.05 26.04
N ALA A 314 -6.41 44.15 26.16
CA ALA A 314 -5.40 44.03 27.25
C ALA A 314 -5.73 43.30 28.59
N ASP A 315 -4.82 42.37 28.93
CA ASP A 315 -4.57 41.68 30.21
C ASP A 315 -3.68 42.55 31.16
N PRO A 316 -3.10 42.04 32.28
CA PRO A 316 -3.67 41.44 33.50
C PRO A 316 -3.11 42.18 34.77
N PRO A 317 -2.39 41.57 35.75
CA PRO A 317 -2.78 40.63 36.81
C PRO A 317 -2.64 41.22 38.25
N THR A 318 -3.11 40.50 39.29
CA THR A 318 -2.57 40.43 40.69
C THR A 318 -3.54 39.58 41.53
N GLY A 319 -3.22 39.01 42.70
CA GLY A 319 -1.97 38.95 43.47
C GLY A 319 -2.25 38.21 44.80
N SER A 320 -1.29 37.41 45.28
CA SER A 320 -1.43 36.56 46.47
C SER A 320 -1.60 37.31 47.81
N ARG A 321 -2.37 36.76 48.77
CA ARG A 321 -1.95 36.76 50.20
C ARG A 321 -2.67 35.76 51.10
N GLN A 322 -1.95 35.35 52.14
CA GLN A 322 -2.30 34.33 53.14
C GLN A 322 -3.23 34.89 54.24
N ARG A 323 -3.90 34.00 54.98
CA ARG A 323 -3.98 34.06 56.46
C ARG A 323 -4.30 32.69 57.06
N ALA A 324 -3.87 32.48 58.30
CA ALA A 324 -3.95 31.21 59.03
C ALA A 324 -4.57 31.41 60.44
N ALA A 325 -5.18 30.35 60.99
CA ALA A 325 -5.39 30.04 62.43
C ALA A 325 -6.24 28.72 62.51
N VAL A 326 -5.82 27.64 63.19
CA VAL A 326 -6.06 27.33 64.63
C VAL A 326 -7.57 27.24 64.94
N ALA A 327 -8.21 26.18 65.46
CA ALA A 327 -7.85 24.81 65.88
C ALA A 327 -9.16 23.93 65.80
N GLU A 328 -9.33 22.66 66.22
CA GLU A 328 -8.49 21.58 66.80
C GLU A 328 -9.22 20.21 66.67
N GLY A 329 -8.70 19.12 67.26
CA GLY A 329 -9.52 18.03 67.82
C GLY A 329 -9.70 16.71 67.03
N GLY A 330 -8.90 15.69 67.38
CA GLY A 330 -9.40 14.32 67.60
C GLY A 330 -9.49 13.30 66.44
N GLY A 331 -8.66 12.25 66.53
CA GLY A 331 -8.99 10.90 66.01
C GLY A 331 -8.54 10.55 64.59
N GLY A 332 -7.51 9.70 64.47
CA GLY A 332 -7.21 8.99 63.21
C GLY A 332 -8.25 7.90 62.91
N PRO A 333 -8.40 7.49 61.63
CA PRO A 333 -7.52 6.39 61.16
C PRO A 333 -7.08 6.45 59.68
N ALA A 334 -5.96 5.75 59.42
CA ALA A 334 -5.42 5.30 58.13
C ALA A 334 -5.05 6.37 57.07
N PRO A 335 -3.89 6.24 56.39
CA PRO A 335 -3.53 7.14 55.30
C PRO A 335 -4.42 6.86 54.08
N ARG A 336 -5.35 7.77 53.80
CA ARG A 336 -5.95 7.86 52.46
C ARG A 336 -4.84 8.21 51.48
N ALA A 337 -4.48 7.26 50.63
CA ALA A 337 -3.66 7.55 49.46
C ALA A 337 -4.41 8.60 48.61
N ASN A 338 -3.88 9.82 48.56
CA ASN A 338 -4.31 10.82 47.59
C ASN A 338 -3.83 10.37 46.21
N GLY A 339 -4.55 9.40 45.64
CA GLY A 339 -4.33 8.91 44.29
C GLY A 339 -4.62 10.03 43.31
N VAL A 340 -3.56 10.76 42.93
CA VAL A 340 -3.57 11.58 41.72
C VAL A 340 -3.76 10.59 40.58
N SER A 341 -5.00 10.50 40.07
CA SER A 341 -5.32 9.74 38.85
C SER A 341 -4.57 10.37 37.68
N THR A 342 -3.34 9.92 37.45
CA THR A 342 -2.57 10.26 36.27
C THR A 342 -3.24 9.59 35.08
N ASP A 343 -4.06 10.37 34.37
CA ASP A 343 -4.77 9.92 33.17
C ASP A 343 -3.78 9.52 32.06
N VAL A 344 -3.36 8.25 32.06
CA VAL A 344 -2.50 7.66 31.03
C VAL A 344 -3.29 7.61 29.72
N LYS A 345 -3.13 8.65 28.89
CA LYS A 345 -3.67 8.66 27.53
C LYS A 345 -3.01 7.56 26.69
N LEU A 346 -3.79 6.52 26.41
CA LEU A 346 -3.46 5.44 25.51
C LEU A 346 -3.46 5.95 24.06
N HIS A 347 -2.34 5.78 23.37
CA HIS A 347 -2.17 6.06 21.93
C HIS A 347 -1.60 4.82 21.22
N ALA A 348 -1.94 3.64 21.71
CA ALA A 348 -1.59 2.37 21.08
C ALA A 348 -2.53 2.10 19.90
N PRO A 349 -2.05 1.51 18.79
CA PRO A 349 -2.95 0.94 17.80
C PRO A 349 -3.80 -0.17 18.45
N PRO A 350 -5.08 -0.33 18.05
CA PRO A 350 -5.90 -1.42 18.56
C PRO A 350 -5.28 -2.76 18.13
N LEU A 351 -5.08 -3.64 19.10
CA LEU A 351 -4.67 -5.02 18.85
C LEU A 351 -5.72 -5.77 18.03
N PRO A 352 -5.31 -6.73 17.17
CA PRO A 352 -6.22 -7.74 16.63
C PRO A 352 -7.01 -8.42 17.75
N GLU A 353 -8.30 -8.64 17.53
CA GLU A 353 -9.26 -9.06 18.58
C GLU A 353 -8.79 -10.31 19.36
N GLY A 354 -8.18 -11.29 18.69
CA GLY A 354 -7.61 -12.47 19.35
C GLY A 354 -6.27 -12.30 20.02
N LEU A 355 -5.47 -11.30 19.62
CA LEU A 355 -4.29 -10.95 20.38
C LEU A 355 -4.70 -10.29 21.70
N THR A 356 -5.70 -9.39 21.66
CA THR A 356 -6.33 -8.82 22.87
C THR A 356 -6.88 -9.91 23.79
N ALA A 357 -7.66 -10.86 23.25
CA ALA A 357 -8.25 -11.93 24.04
C ALA A 357 -7.21 -12.88 24.66
N LEU A 358 -6.15 -13.24 23.90
CA LEU A 358 -5.02 -14.03 24.41
C LEU A 358 -4.31 -13.33 25.57
N LEU A 359 -4.10 -12.02 25.45
CA LEU A 359 -3.45 -11.21 26.47
C LEU A 359 -4.35 -10.98 27.71
N GLU A 360 -5.66 -10.88 27.53
CA GLU A 360 -6.62 -10.90 28.65
C GLU A 360 -6.61 -12.24 29.40
N GLU A 361 -6.48 -13.38 28.71
CA GLU A 361 -6.38 -14.70 29.36
C GLU A 361 -5.05 -14.85 30.11
N LEU A 362 -3.92 -14.38 29.54
CA LEU A 362 -2.62 -14.30 30.23
C LEU A 362 -2.64 -13.37 31.45
N HIS A 363 -3.52 -12.36 31.44
CA HIS A 363 -3.72 -11.40 32.52
C HIS A 363 -4.57 -11.96 33.68
N ARG A 364 -5.65 -12.71 33.41
CA ARG A 364 -6.57 -13.30 34.42
C ARG A 364 -5.94 -14.37 35.35
N GLY A 365 -4.63 -14.63 35.23
CA GLY A 365 -4.00 -15.88 35.64
C GLY A 365 -3.87 -16.17 37.14
N THR A 366 -4.50 -17.26 37.58
CA THR A 366 -4.12 -18.04 38.78
C THR A 366 -3.48 -19.39 38.40
N GLY A 367 -2.53 -19.38 37.46
CA GLY A 367 -1.81 -20.58 37.03
C GLY A 367 -0.70 -20.29 36.02
N SER A 368 0.01 -21.35 35.59
CA SER A 368 1.00 -21.27 34.51
C SER A 368 0.39 -20.71 33.21
N PRO A 369 1.08 -19.80 32.49
CA PRO A 369 0.66 -19.32 31.17
C PRO A 369 0.28 -20.45 30.20
N ALA A 370 1.06 -21.53 30.18
CA ALA A 370 0.79 -22.70 29.33
C ALA A 370 -0.51 -23.44 29.67
N ARG A 371 -0.92 -23.43 30.96
CA ARG A 371 -2.23 -23.99 31.38
C ARG A 371 -3.40 -23.09 31.01
N LEU A 372 -3.20 -21.77 30.93
CA LEU A 372 -4.25 -20.79 30.60
C LEU A 372 -4.57 -20.80 29.10
N ILE A 373 -3.55 -20.86 28.24
CA ILE A 373 -3.69 -20.93 26.76
C ILE A 373 -4.57 -22.12 26.29
N VAL A 374 -4.64 -23.19 27.08
CA VAL A 374 -5.37 -24.42 26.77
C VAL A 374 -6.84 -24.42 27.22
N ALA A 375 -7.26 -23.45 28.04
CA ALA A 375 -8.59 -23.47 28.68
C ALA A 375 -9.77 -23.03 27.79
N ARG A 376 -9.53 -22.43 26.61
CA ARG A 376 -10.60 -21.88 25.74
C ARG A 376 -10.34 -22.03 24.24
N ASP A 377 -11.41 -21.99 23.45
CA ASP A 377 -11.38 -22.03 21.98
C ASP A 377 -10.92 -20.70 21.37
N ALA A 378 -9.62 -20.41 21.51
CA ALA A 378 -8.95 -19.24 20.92
C ALA A 378 -9.01 -19.17 19.36
N ARG A 379 -9.58 -20.19 18.71
CA ARG A 379 -9.82 -20.25 17.25
C ARG A 379 -10.65 -19.10 16.70
N ALA A 380 -11.61 -18.57 17.46
CA ALA A 380 -12.53 -17.56 16.96
C ALA A 380 -11.89 -16.17 16.80
N CYS A 381 -10.82 -15.90 17.54
CA CYS A 381 -10.32 -14.54 17.71
C CYS A 381 -9.09 -14.24 16.83
N LEU A 382 -8.33 -15.28 16.42
CA LEU A 382 -7.11 -15.17 15.62
C LEU A 382 -7.38 -15.13 14.09
N VAL A 383 -8.43 -14.43 13.66
CA VAL A 383 -8.94 -14.47 12.27
C VAL A 383 -7.92 -13.98 11.22
N THR A 384 -6.94 -13.17 11.64
CA THR A 384 -5.86 -12.61 10.78
C THR A 384 -4.53 -13.38 10.86
N LEU A 385 -4.45 -14.46 11.63
CA LEU A 385 -3.25 -15.31 11.76
C LEU A 385 -3.54 -16.72 11.19
N PRO A 386 -2.51 -17.52 10.85
CA PRO A 386 -2.70 -18.86 10.27
C PRO A 386 -3.63 -19.74 11.11
N ARG A 387 -4.52 -20.49 10.43
CA ARG A 387 -5.76 -21.05 11.02
C ARG A 387 -5.59 -22.26 11.95
N ALA A 388 -4.36 -22.68 12.23
CA ALA A 388 -4.06 -23.78 13.11
C ALA A 388 -3.26 -23.30 14.33
N ALA A 389 -3.74 -23.71 15.49
CA ALA A 389 -3.01 -23.72 16.74
C ALA A 389 -3.40 -25.03 17.43
N GLU A 390 -2.43 -25.92 17.62
CA GLU A 390 -2.57 -27.09 18.48
C GLU A 390 -2.19 -26.73 19.92
N ARG A 391 -2.70 -27.50 20.88
CA ARG A 391 -2.65 -27.18 22.32
C ARG A 391 -1.59 -28.01 23.04
N ASP A 392 -0.32 -27.65 22.91
CA ASP A 392 0.73 -28.21 23.78
C ASP A 392 0.85 -27.40 25.08
N VAL A 393 0.43 -28.00 26.21
CA VAL A 393 0.76 -27.48 27.54
C VAL A 393 2.20 -27.84 27.85
N LEU A 394 3.13 -26.90 27.70
CA LEU A 394 4.45 -27.02 28.31
C LEU A 394 4.28 -27.21 29.83
N SER A 395 4.71 -28.35 30.34
CA SER A 395 4.45 -28.74 31.71
C SER A 395 5.38 -27.98 32.67
N SER A 396 4.92 -26.83 33.15
CA SER A 396 5.64 -26.02 34.16
C SER A 396 5.95 -26.78 35.46
N SER A 397 5.38 -27.99 35.64
CA SER A 397 5.75 -28.93 36.70
C SER A 397 7.26 -29.21 36.76
N ARG A 398 7.98 -29.27 35.63
CA ARG A 398 9.45 -29.47 35.65
C ARG A 398 10.16 -28.28 36.33
N ILE A 399 9.73 -27.06 36.01
CA ILE A 399 10.26 -25.83 36.63
C ILE A 399 9.81 -25.73 38.10
N GLU A 400 8.55 -26.02 38.40
CA GLU A 400 7.98 -26.03 39.76
C GLU A 400 8.66 -27.06 40.68
N GLU A 401 9.08 -28.20 40.14
CA GLU A 401 9.77 -29.26 40.86
C GLU A 401 11.25 -28.92 41.09
N ARG A 402 11.98 -28.53 40.03
CA ARG A 402 13.44 -28.35 40.06
C ARG A 402 13.90 -26.97 40.49
N LEU A 403 13.13 -25.94 40.18
CA LEU A 403 13.43 -24.53 40.46
C LEU A 403 12.37 -23.89 41.37
N LYS A 404 11.82 -24.69 42.30
CA LYS A 404 10.69 -24.36 43.17
C LYS A 404 10.76 -22.97 43.83
N GLU A 405 11.89 -22.63 44.44
CA GLU A 405 12.05 -21.37 45.16
C GLU A 405 12.19 -20.14 44.25
N PRO A 406 13.09 -20.11 43.23
CA PRO A 406 13.11 -19.05 42.23
C PRO A 406 11.76 -18.90 41.50
N PHE A 407 11.13 -19.99 41.08
CA PHE A 407 9.85 -19.98 40.37
C PHE A 407 8.71 -19.41 41.23
N SER A 408 8.65 -19.78 42.51
CA SER A 408 7.68 -19.21 43.46
C SER A 408 7.85 -17.70 43.65
N ARG A 409 9.10 -17.22 43.71
CA ARG A 409 9.41 -15.78 43.81
C ARG A 409 9.04 -15.02 42.54
N TRP A 410 9.40 -15.54 41.37
CA TRP A 410 8.98 -15.00 40.06
C TRP A 410 7.45 -14.95 39.94
N SER A 411 6.74 -16.05 40.24
CA SER A 411 5.28 -16.13 40.16
C SER A 411 4.58 -15.10 41.07
N LYS A 412 5.08 -14.93 42.30
CA LYS A 412 4.59 -13.92 43.25
C LYS A 412 4.84 -12.49 42.76
N ALA A 413 6.03 -12.21 42.24
CA ALA A 413 6.37 -10.89 41.68
C ALA A 413 5.53 -10.56 40.43
N ARG A 414 5.30 -11.56 39.56
CA ARG A 414 4.46 -11.43 38.35
C ARG A 414 3.03 -11.07 38.68
N ARG A 415 2.44 -11.73 39.68
CA ARG A 415 1.09 -11.40 40.17
C ARG A 415 1.04 -9.97 40.70
N ALA A 416 1.98 -9.60 41.58
CA ALA A 416 2.03 -8.25 42.14
C ALA A 416 2.19 -7.16 41.07
N ALA A 417 2.96 -7.41 40.00
CA ALA A 417 3.05 -6.51 38.86
C ALA A 417 1.70 -6.38 38.13
N LEU A 418 1.05 -7.50 37.78
CA LEU A 418 -0.27 -7.48 37.14
C LEU A 418 -1.33 -6.78 37.99
N ASP A 419 -1.34 -6.98 39.31
CA ASP A 419 -2.27 -6.30 40.22
C ASP A 419 -2.10 -4.77 40.17
N GLN A 420 -0.86 -4.26 40.11
CA GLN A 420 -0.59 -2.82 39.94
C GLN A 420 -1.01 -2.28 38.57
N ILE A 421 -0.77 -3.04 37.49
CA ILE A 421 -1.17 -2.63 36.13
C ILE A 421 -2.70 -2.57 36.03
N SER A 422 -3.39 -3.53 36.66
CA SER A 422 -4.85 -3.58 36.76
C SER A 422 -5.42 -2.36 37.50
N ALA A 423 -4.77 -1.94 38.58
CA ALA A 423 -5.18 -0.77 39.35
C ALA A 423 -5.03 0.57 38.59
N LEU A 424 -4.19 0.61 37.53
CA LEU A 424 -4.04 1.76 36.64
C LEU A 424 -5.07 1.76 35.48
N ALA A 425 -5.71 0.64 35.22
CA ALA A 425 -6.69 0.49 34.15
C ALA A 425 -8.04 1.10 34.57
N LYS A 426 -8.62 1.97 33.74
CA LYS A 426 -9.96 2.52 34.02
C LYS A 426 -11.06 1.49 33.84
N LYS A 427 -10.80 0.47 33.03
CA LYS A 427 -11.65 -0.69 32.81
C LYS A 427 -10.80 -1.96 32.58
N PRO A 428 -11.34 -3.17 32.82
CA PRO A 428 -10.61 -4.42 32.59
C PRO A 428 -10.05 -4.56 31.17
N GLU A 429 -10.78 -4.11 30.15
CA GLU A 429 -10.33 -4.13 28.75
C GLU A 429 -9.12 -3.21 28.45
N ASP A 430 -8.86 -2.20 29.29
CA ASP A 430 -7.70 -1.30 29.13
C ASP A 430 -6.37 -1.97 29.53
N VAL A 431 -6.40 -3.07 30.31
CA VAL A 431 -5.19 -3.74 30.83
C VAL A 431 -4.31 -4.28 29.70
N SER A 432 -4.91 -4.92 28.69
CA SER A 432 -4.17 -5.41 27.52
C SER A 432 -3.54 -4.27 26.73
N ALA A 433 -4.24 -3.14 26.58
CA ALA A 433 -3.69 -1.94 25.94
C ALA A 433 -2.52 -1.32 26.73
N LEU A 434 -2.59 -1.35 28.07
CA LEU A 434 -1.51 -0.91 28.96
C LEU A 434 -0.28 -1.82 28.85
N LEU A 435 -0.45 -3.14 28.90
CA LEU A 435 0.63 -4.12 28.81
C LEU A 435 1.39 -4.08 27.49
N VAL A 436 0.69 -3.84 26.39
CA VAL A 436 1.25 -3.94 25.04
C VAL A 436 1.79 -2.59 24.55
N GLY A 437 0.93 -1.57 24.50
CA GLY A 437 1.28 -0.29 23.88
C GLY A 437 1.74 0.80 24.85
N ALA A 438 1.65 0.58 26.17
CA ALA A 438 1.98 1.61 27.16
C ALA A 438 2.87 1.12 28.32
N LEU A 439 3.44 -0.08 28.27
CA LEU A 439 4.27 -0.62 29.36
C LEU A 439 5.43 0.31 29.78
N PRO A 440 6.13 1.02 28.87
CA PRO A 440 7.13 2.02 29.28
C PRO A 440 6.53 3.21 30.05
N LYS A 441 5.27 3.60 29.79
CA LYS A 441 4.57 4.64 30.57
C LYS A 441 4.15 4.11 31.94
N VAL A 442 3.71 2.85 31.98
CA VAL A 442 3.34 2.17 33.24
C VAL A 442 4.57 1.97 34.13
N ALA A 443 5.70 1.60 33.55
CA ALA A 443 7.00 1.48 34.22
C ALA A 443 7.53 2.83 34.76
N ALA A 444 7.09 3.97 34.20
CA ALA A 444 7.38 5.30 34.72
C ALA A 444 6.48 5.72 35.90
N THR A 445 5.44 4.97 36.24
CA THR A 445 4.68 5.19 37.49
C THR A 445 5.44 4.57 38.68
N GLU A 446 5.42 5.24 39.83
CA GLU A 446 6.23 4.82 40.99
C GLU A 446 5.88 3.39 41.46
N THR A 447 4.59 3.09 41.66
CA THR A 447 4.15 1.81 42.22
C THR A 447 4.23 0.66 41.22
N ALA A 448 3.76 0.82 39.99
CA ALA A 448 3.83 -0.24 38.99
C ALA A 448 5.27 -0.41 38.46
N GLY A 449 6.05 0.67 38.33
CA GLY A 449 7.48 0.62 38.03
C GLY A 449 8.27 -0.16 39.07
N ALA A 450 8.03 0.08 40.36
CA ALA A 450 8.64 -0.70 41.44
C ALA A 450 8.25 -2.20 41.41
N ALA A 451 6.99 -2.51 41.07
CA ALA A 451 6.55 -3.90 40.91
C ALA A 451 7.15 -4.60 39.69
N LEU A 452 7.27 -3.89 38.56
CA LEU A 452 7.91 -4.37 37.33
C LEU A 452 9.43 -4.63 37.53
N ARG A 453 10.13 -3.78 38.28
CA ARG A 453 11.53 -4.02 38.68
C ARG A 453 11.68 -5.32 39.48
N ARG A 454 10.84 -5.54 40.50
CA ARG A 454 10.86 -6.77 41.30
C ARG A 454 10.55 -8.02 40.48
N LEU A 455 9.71 -7.91 39.45
CA LEU A 455 9.48 -8.99 38.49
C LEU A 455 10.73 -9.27 37.65
N LEU A 456 11.41 -8.22 37.17
CA LEU A 456 12.67 -8.34 36.44
C LEU A 456 13.75 -9.02 37.30
N ASP A 457 13.94 -8.59 38.54
CA ASP A 457 14.91 -9.18 39.47
C ASP A 457 14.64 -10.66 39.72
N ALA A 458 13.37 -11.03 39.95
CA ALA A 458 12.97 -12.42 40.16
C ALA A 458 13.08 -13.29 38.89
N ALA A 459 12.88 -12.69 37.70
CA ALA A 459 13.14 -13.36 36.43
C ALA A 459 14.65 -13.60 36.21
N VAL A 460 15.50 -12.61 36.51
CA VAL A 460 16.98 -12.74 36.45
C VAL A 460 17.47 -13.85 37.38
N GLU A 461 16.93 -13.95 38.60
CA GLU A 461 17.27 -15.04 39.51
C GLU A 461 16.86 -16.42 38.96
N LEU A 462 15.63 -16.54 38.44
CA LEU A 462 15.12 -17.80 37.86
C LEU A 462 15.93 -18.24 36.64
N PHE A 463 16.32 -17.31 35.77
CA PHE A 463 17.14 -17.58 34.59
C PHE A 463 18.55 -18.04 34.97
N ARG A 464 19.17 -17.41 35.98
CA ARG A 464 20.48 -17.85 36.50
C ARG A 464 20.42 -19.24 37.12
N ALA A 465 19.40 -19.51 37.94
CA ALA A 465 19.21 -20.82 38.56
C ALA A 465 18.96 -21.95 37.53
N ALA A 466 18.46 -21.61 36.34
CA ALA A 466 18.25 -22.55 35.25
C ALA A 466 19.55 -22.99 34.55
N LEU A 467 20.63 -22.20 34.61
CA LEU A 467 21.92 -22.54 33.97
C LEU A 467 22.49 -23.87 34.47
N ASP A 468 22.36 -24.14 35.77
CA ASP A 468 22.84 -25.37 36.42
C ASP A 468 21.90 -26.58 36.22
N GLN A 469 20.85 -26.47 35.40
CA GLN A 469 19.88 -27.53 35.13
C GLN A 469 20.13 -28.23 33.79
N ASP A 470 19.38 -29.30 33.51
CA ASP A 470 19.43 -29.94 32.20
C ASP A 470 18.87 -29.05 31.08
N HIS A 471 19.31 -29.34 29.85
CA HIS A 471 18.91 -28.62 28.63
C HIS A 471 17.40 -28.43 28.49
N ALA A 472 16.61 -29.45 28.85
CA ALA A 472 15.16 -29.39 28.80
C ALA A 472 14.59 -28.35 29.80
N THR A 473 15.11 -28.30 31.03
CA THR A 473 14.73 -27.28 32.02
C THR A 473 15.17 -25.87 31.60
N GLN A 474 16.37 -25.73 31.02
CA GLN A 474 16.87 -24.46 30.49
C GLN A 474 15.94 -23.91 29.40
N VAL A 475 15.55 -24.74 28.43
CA VAL A 475 14.62 -24.37 27.36
C VAL A 475 13.21 -24.07 27.89
N ASP A 476 12.71 -24.84 28.86
CA ASP A 476 11.42 -24.57 29.51
C ASP A 476 11.40 -23.19 30.20
N VAL A 477 12.52 -22.75 30.78
CA VAL A 477 12.66 -21.42 31.40
C VAL A 477 12.74 -20.29 30.36
N LEU A 478 13.45 -20.48 29.24
CA LEU A 478 13.43 -19.54 28.10
C LEU A 478 12.02 -19.32 27.53
N ARG A 479 11.11 -20.28 27.72
CA ARG A 479 9.73 -20.27 27.22
C ARG A 479 8.70 -19.69 28.19
N LEU A 480 9.11 -19.25 29.39
CA LEU A 480 8.21 -18.60 30.35
C LEU A 480 7.61 -17.31 29.78
N ASP A 481 6.32 -17.08 30.00
CA ASP A 481 5.56 -15.98 29.38
C ASP A 481 5.63 -15.96 27.83
N THR A 482 5.74 -17.12 27.19
CA THR A 482 5.55 -17.27 25.73
C THR A 482 4.24 -17.99 25.39
N ALA A 483 3.73 -17.74 24.18
CA ALA A 483 2.64 -18.48 23.54
C ALA A 483 3.12 -19.07 22.21
N GLU A 484 2.54 -20.20 21.83
CA GLU A 484 2.85 -20.92 20.59
C GLU A 484 1.65 -20.85 19.63
N VAL A 485 1.91 -20.71 18.33
CA VAL A 485 0.92 -20.86 17.27
C VAL A 485 1.49 -21.83 16.24
N SER A 486 0.82 -22.97 16.06
CA SER A 486 1.40 -24.13 15.37
C SER A 486 0.50 -24.64 14.26
N GLU A 487 1.01 -24.62 13.03
CA GLU A 487 0.33 -25.13 11.85
C GLU A 487 0.57 -26.64 11.71
N ARG A 488 -0.51 -27.43 11.90
CA ARG A 488 -0.53 -28.90 11.68
C ARG A 488 0.67 -29.65 12.27
N GLY A 489 0.98 -29.42 13.55
CA GLY A 489 2.05 -30.12 14.27
C GLY A 489 3.42 -29.42 14.26
N ASP A 490 3.60 -28.31 13.53
CA ASP A 490 4.84 -27.52 13.51
C ASP A 490 4.62 -26.10 14.06
N VAL A 491 5.57 -25.57 14.84
CA VAL A 491 5.53 -24.18 15.30
C VAL A 491 5.68 -23.25 14.11
N ALA A 492 4.66 -22.42 13.86
CA ALA A 492 4.71 -21.34 12.89
C ALA A 492 5.18 -20.05 13.56
N LEU A 493 4.67 -19.74 14.77
CA LEU A 493 4.99 -18.54 15.54
C LEU A 493 5.18 -18.84 17.03
N ARG A 494 6.11 -18.12 17.67
CA ARG A 494 6.34 -18.06 19.11
C ARG A 494 6.25 -16.60 19.54
N LEU A 495 5.21 -16.28 20.32
CA LEU A 495 4.92 -14.93 20.80
C LEU A 495 5.42 -14.77 22.23
N LEU A 496 6.40 -13.91 22.48
CA LEU A 496 6.83 -13.54 23.83
C LEU A 496 5.89 -12.45 24.36
N GLY A 497 5.28 -12.70 25.51
CA GLY A 497 4.33 -11.82 26.15
C GLY A 497 4.95 -10.54 26.70
N PRO A 498 4.12 -9.53 27.06
CA PRO A 498 4.58 -8.23 27.51
C PRO A 498 5.24 -8.22 28.90
N LEU A 499 5.26 -9.35 29.61
CA LEU A 499 6.00 -9.52 30.87
C LEU A 499 7.23 -10.42 30.72
N HIS A 500 7.51 -10.92 29.51
CA HIS A 500 8.71 -11.69 29.21
C HIS A 500 9.96 -10.85 29.49
N VAL A 501 11.02 -11.48 30.03
CA VAL A 501 12.21 -10.80 30.57
C VAL A 501 12.86 -9.83 29.57
N LEU A 502 12.90 -10.18 28.28
CA LEU A 502 13.40 -9.32 27.20
C LEU A 502 12.62 -8.00 27.07
N TRP A 503 11.30 -8.08 26.87
CA TRP A 503 10.45 -6.89 26.70
C TRP A 503 10.35 -6.08 27.99
N LEU A 504 10.26 -6.76 29.14
CA LEU A 504 10.25 -6.13 30.46
C LEU A 504 11.53 -5.30 30.69
N SER A 505 12.69 -5.86 30.34
CA SER A 505 13.98 -5.16 30.43
C SER A 505 14.01 -3.92 29.53
N GLN A 506 13.57 -4.06 28.27
CA GLN A 506 13.51 -2.95 27.33
C GLN A 506 12.53 -1.85 27.78
N ALA A 507 11.37 -2.22 28.30
CA ALA A 507 10.36 -1.28 28.79
C ALA A 507 10.84 -0.51 30.03
N LEU A 508 11.50 -1.18 30.98
CA LEU A 508 12.11 -0.55 32.15
C LEU A 508 13.28 0.37 31.78
N ALA A 509 14.24 -0.13 30.99
CA ALA A 509 15.36 0.68 30.52
C ALA A 509 14.88 1.93 29.75
N ARG A 510 13.86 1.78 28.90
CA ARG A 510 13.23 2.92 28.19
C ARG A 510 12.53 3.90 29.13
N ALA A 511 11.87 3.42 30.20
CA ALA A 511 11.25 4.29 31.18
C ALA A 511 12.30 5.11 31.97
N GLU A 512 13.38 4.48 32.39
CA GLU A 512 14.52 5.14 33.05
C GLU A 512 15.20 6.16 32.14
N LEU A 513 15.48 5.76 30.89
CA LEU A 513 16.10 6.60 29.88
C LEU A 513 15.24 7.83 29.55
N LEU A 514 13.92 7.70 29.57
CA LEU A 514 12.99 8.83 29.36
C LEU A 514 12.81 9.70 30.60
N ALA A 515 12.84 9.14 31.81
CA ALA A 515 12.83 9.90 33.06
C ALA A 515 14.12 10.73 33.21
N GLY A 516 15.29 10.16 32.86
CA GLY A 516 16.56 10.88 32.77
C GLY A 516 16.62 11.94 31.67
N ALA A 517 15.58 12.03 30.82
CA ALA A 517 15.52 12.92 29.67
C ALA A 517 14.52 14.08 29.81
N GLU A 518 13.94 14.34 30.98
CA GLU A 518 12.94 15.40 31.18
C GLU A 518 13.38 16.80 30.70
N GLY A 519 14.68 17.10 30.74
CA GLY A 519 15.27 18.35 30.21
C GLY A 519 15.51 18.39 28.69
N MET A 520 15.28 17.30 27.96
CA MET A 520 15.54 17.19 26.52
C MET A 520 14.37 17.69 25.67
N ALA A 521 14.69 18.17 24.46
CA ALA A 521 13.68 18.58 23.49
C ALA A 521 12.71 17.43 23.17
N GLU A 522 11.43 17.74 22.93
CA GLU A 522 10.40 16.72 22.64
C GLU A 522 10.79 15.80 21.46
N THR A 523 11.39 16.35 20.41
CA THR A 523 11.90 15.55 19.27
C THR A 523 13.04 14.62 19.70
N ALA A 524 13.95 15.09 20.57
CA ALA A 524 15.04 14.27 21.10
C ALA A 524 14.52 13.15 22.03
N ARG A 525 13.52 13.43 22.88
CA ARG A 525 12.83 12.39 23.68
C ARG A 525 12.11 11.36 22.82
N ARG A 526 11.49 11.76 21.71
CA ARG A 526 10.88 10.81 20.73
C ARG A 526 11.93 9.96 20.02
N LEU A 527 13.06 10.56 19.64
CA LEU A 527 14.20 9.83 19.09
C LEU A 527 14.78 8.84 20.09
N LEU A 528 14.91 9.23 21.35
CA LEU A 528 15.37 8.39 22.46
C LEU A 528 14.45 7.20 22.68
N ALA A 529 13.14 7.47 22.70
CA ALA A 529 12.10 6.44 22.76
C ALA A 529 12.10 5.50 21.54
N ARG A 530 12.58 5.93 20.37
CA ARG A 530 12.65 5.11 19.14
C ARG A 530 13.97 4.36 19.00
N ALA A 531 15.12 4.96 19.26
CA ALA A 531 16.41 4.26 19.24
C ALA A 531 16.38 3.05 20.21
N ALA A 532 15.90 3.27 21.43
CA ALA A 532 15.67 2.22 22.42
C ALA A 532 14.61 1.17 22.01
N ALA A 533 13.78 1.44 20.99
CA ALA A 533 12.76 0.53 20.47
C ALA A 533 13.11 -0.06 19.08
N ALA A 534 14.20 0.37 18.46
CA ALA A 534 14.66 -0.08 17.14
C ALA A 534 15.87 -1.01 17.25
N ALA A 535 16.69 -0.85 18.30
CA ALA A 535 17.72 -1.83 18.64
C ALA A 535 17.11 -3.21 18.95
N PRO A 536 17.71 -4.32 18.47
CA PRO A 536 17.36 -5.69 18.80
C PRO A 536 17.08 -5.89 20.30
N ALA A 537 15.81 -6.14 20.62
CA ALA A 537 15.35 -6.42 21.97
C ALA A 537 15.63 -7.87 22.40
N ALA A 538 16.15 -8.69 21.49
CA ALA A 538 16.14 -10.14 21.52
C ALA A 538 17.21 -10.68 20.54
N PRO A 539 17.72 -11.92 20.70
CA PRO A 539 18.55 -12.56 19.67
C PRO A 539 17.77 -12.77 18.37
N GLN A 540 18.48 -12.89 17.24
CA GLN A 540 17.85 -13.17 15.95
C GLN A 540 17.22 -14.57 15.86
N THR A 541 17.67 -15.53 16.66
CA THR A 541 17.17 -16.91 16.69
C THR A 541 16.57 -17.26 18.05
N PHE A 542 15.62 -18.20 18.07
CA PHE A 542 15.07 -18.79 19.29
C PHE A 542 15.10 -20.32 19.19
N PRO A 543 15.64 -21.04 20.19
CA PRO A 543 15.83 -22.48 20.13
C PRO A 543 14.51 -23.24 20.28
N GLU A 544 14.25 -24.18 19.37
CA GLU A 544 13.03 -24.99 19.35
C GLU A 544 13.38 -26.51 19.36
N PRO A 545 13.41 -27.17 20.54
CA PRO A 545 13.66 -28.60 20.66
C PRO A 545 12.86 -29.46 19.66
N GLY A 546 13.58 -30.27 18.89
CA GLY A 546 13.02 -31.19 17.91
C GLY A 546 12.52 -30.55 16.61
N ARG A 547 12.44 -29.21 16.50
CA ARG A 547 11.94 -28.51 15.29
C ARG A 547 12.89 -27.45 14.72
N GLY A 548 14.05 -27.20 15.36
CA GLY A 548 15.11 -26.34 14.83
C GLY A 548 15.16 -24.96 15.50
N GLU A 549 15.20 -23.90 14.69
CA GLU A 549 15.29 -22.52 15.18
C GLU A 549 14.23 -21.63 14.53
N LEU A 550 13.59 -20.81 15.35
CA LEU A 550 12.67 -19.77 14.91
C LEU A 550 13.47 -18.47 14.75
N ARG A 551 13.17 -17.67 13.72
CA ARG A 551 13.82 -16.37 13.48
C ARG A 551 12.98 -15.22 14.05
N LEU A 552 13.66 -14.20 14.56
CA LEU A 552 13.05 -12.98 15.09
C LEU A 552 12.33 -12.25 13.97
N ALA A 553 11.00 -12.23 14.05
CA ALA A 553 10.14 -11.44 13.19
C ALA A 553 10.12 -9.97 13.66
N ARG A 554 9.38 -9.12 12.94
CA ARG A 554 9.16 -7.74 13.37
C ARG A 554 8.38 -7.72 14.70
N PRO A 555 8.77 -6.90 15.69
CA PRO A 555 8.02 -6.80 16.94
C PRO A 555 6.65 -6.14 16.69
N GLU A 556 5.58 -6.91 16.87
CA GLU A 556 4.21 -6.47 16.63
C GLU A 556 3.57 -5.95 17.92
N ALA A 557 3.09 -4.70 17.88
CA ALA A 557 2.49 -3.98 19.00
C ALA A 557 3.29 -3.94 20.33
N GLY A 558 4.56 -4.36 20.36
CA GLY A 558 5.33 -4.51 21.60
C GLY A 558 5.35 -5.93 22.17
N LEU A 559 5.02 -6.92 21.35
CA LEU A 559 5.38 -8.32 21.58
C LEU A 559 6.63 -8.64 20.75
N ILE A 560 7.48 -9.51 21.28
CA ILE A 560 8.59 -10.08 20.50
C ILE A 560 8.05 -11.34 19.84
N VAL A 561 8.06 -11.38 18.51
CA VAL A 561 7.55 -12.50 17.73
C VAL A 561 8.74 -13.20 17.11
N TYR A 562 8.85 -14.51 17.32
CA TYR A 562 9.68 -15.37 16.46
C TYR A 562 8.76 -16.14 15.54
N GLU A 563 9.14 -16.25 14.28
CA GLU A 563 8.46 -17.05 13.28
C GLU A 563 9.39 -18.14 12.78
N ARG A 564 8.85 -19.32 12.46
CA ARG A 564 9.56 -20.22 11.57
C ARG A 564 9.77 -19.44 10.28
N ALA A 565 11.02 -19.33 9.82
CA ALA A 565 11.29 -18.71 8.54
C ALA A 565 10.40 -19.40 7.49
N PRO A 566 9.47 -18.69 6.84
CA PRO A 566 8.66 -19.33 5.82
C PRO A 566 9.61 -19.86 4.75
N ASP A 567 9.32 -21.06 4.24
CA ASP A 567 9.95 -21.54 3.01
C ASP A 567 9.82 -20.43 1.96
N ALA A 568 10.88 -20.23 1.16
CA ALA A 568 11.07 -19.04 0.33
C ALA A 568 9.78 -18.67 -0.42
N ALA A 569 9.13 -17.59 0.05
CA ALA A 569 7.72 -17.22 -0.16
C ALA A 569 6.88 -18.27 -0.89
N VAL A 570 5.96 -18.97 -0.22
CA VAL A 570 5.16 -20.08 -0.80
C VAL A 570 3.66 -19.73 -0.86
N GLY A 571 2.94 -20.31 -1.81
CA GLY A 571 1.48 -20.20 -1.92
C GLY A 571 1.01 -18.93 -2.64
N GLN A 572 -0.09 -18.33 -2.17
CA GLN A 572 -0.74 -17.19 -2.82
C GLN A 572 0.23 -16.04 -3.20
N PRO A 573 1.28 -15.71 -2.42
CA PRO A 573 2.27 -14.73 -2.85
C PRO A 573 3.04 -15.10 -4.12
N VAL A 574 3.41 -16.37 -4.29
CA VAL A 574 4.03 -16.88 -5.52
C VAL A 574 3.06 -16.81 -6.68
N THR A 575 1.80 -17.15 -6.41
CA THR A 575 0.71 -17.07 -7.40
C THR A 575 0.53 -15.62 -7.89
N ASP A 576 0.43 -14.66 -6.97
CA ASP A 576 0.31 -13.24 -7.31
C ASP A 576 1.56 -12.70 -8.03
N LEU A 577 2.77 -13.15 -7.61
CA LEU A 577 4.02 -12.82 -8.29
C LEU A 577 4.05 -13.40 -9.71
N ALA A 578 3.71 -14.68 -9.89
CA ALA A 578 3.77 -15.35 -11.18
C ALA A 578 2.77 -14.74 -12.15
N GLU A 579 1.54 -14.45 -11.68
CA GLU A 579 0.53 -13.75 -12.45
C GLU A 579 1.04 -12.35 -12.86
N ALA A 580 1.51 -11.56 -11.89
CA ALA A 580 2.02 -10.21 -12.12
C ALA A 580 3.24 -10.20 -13.05
N LEU A 581 4.20 -11.11 -12.87
CA LEU A 581 5.40 -11.21 -13.69
C LEU A 581 5.06 -11.58 -15.13
N ALA A 582 4.18 -12.56 -15.33
CA ALA A 582 3.74 -12.96 -16.66
C ALA A 582 2.95 -11.84 -17.36
N ARG A 583 1.95 -11.25 -16.68
CA ARG A 583 1.17 -10.12 -17.22
C ARG A 583 2.07 -8.92 -17.55
N ARG A 584 2.97 -8.55 -16.64
CA ARG A 584 3.89 -7.42 -16.85
C ARG A 584 4.89 -7.70 -17.97
N TYR A 585 5.38 -8.94 -18.11
CA TYR A 585 6.18 -9.34 -19.27
C TYR A 585 5.38 -9.20 -20.57
N LEU A 586 4.13 -9.68 -20.63
CA LEU A 586 3.27 -9.62 -21.82
C LEU A 586 2.85 -8.19 -22.20
N GLU A 587 2.69 -7.28 -21.23
CA GLU A 587 2.49 -5.85 -21.48
C GLU A 587 3.70 -5.21 -22.16
N ILE A 588 4.90 -5.55 -21.69
CA ILE A 588 6.15 -4.93 -22.15
C ILE A 588 6.72 -5.62 -23.41
N CYS A 589 6.45 -6.90 -23.59
CA CYS A 589 6.84 -7.74 -24.71
C CYS A 589 5.61 -8.39 -25.38
N PRO A 590 4.75 -7.62 -26.09
CA PRO A 590 3.50 -8.15 -26.67
C PRO A 590 3.66 -9.32 -27.63
N HIS A 591 4.84 -9.49 -28.25
CA HIS A 591 5.16 -10.63 -29.12
C HIS A 591 5.14 -11.97 -28.38
N ALA A 592 5.34 -12.00 -27.06
CA ALA A 592 5.23 -13.20 -26.25
C ALA A 592 3.77 -13.66 -26.02
N ARG A 593 2.77 -12.91 -26.52
CA ARG A 593 1.39 -13.42 -26.66
C ARG A 593 1.31 -14.62 -27.61
N LEU A 594 2.25 -14.75 -28.56
CA LEU A 594 2.38 -15.93 -29.43
C LEU A 594 2.94 -17.18 -28.72
N GLY A 595 3.22 -17.09 -27.42
CA GLY A 595 3.80 -18.18 -26.62
C GLY A 595 4.83 -17.65 -25.63
N LEU A 596 4.48 -17.66 -24.34
CA LEU A 596 5.39 -17.28 -23.27
C LEU A 596 6.21 -18.50 -22.82
N ARG A 597 7.50 -18.32 -22.53
CA ARG A 597 8.41 -19.40 -22.10
C ARG A 597 9.07 -19.04 -20.78
N ILE A 598 8.88 -19.86 -19.75
CA ILE A 598 9.40 -19.56 -18.41
C ILE A 598 10.21 -20.74 -17.90
N ALA A 599 11.45 -20.52 -17.51
CA ALA A 599 12.26 -21.52 -16.81
C ALA A 599 12.24 -21.26 -15.30
N LEU A 600 11.99 -22.31 -14.52
CA LEU A 600 11.93 -22.25 -13.05
C LEU A 600 13.10 -23.05 -12.45
N LEU A 601 13.90 -22.38 -11.63
CA LEU A 601 15.14 -22.90 -11.04
C LEU A 601 15.04 -22.85 -9.51
N GLY A 602 14.90 -24.02 -8.89
CA GLY A 602 14.66 -24.17 -7.45
C GLY A 602 13.22 -23.87 -7.02
N GLY A 603 12.94 -24.05 -5.72
CA GLY A 603 11.64 -23.77 -5.10
C GLY A 603 10.54 -24.80 -5.39
N ASP A 604 9.41 -24.66 -4.70
CA ASP A 604 8.16 -25.31 -5.11
C ASP A 604 7.49 -24.49 -6.22
N VAL A 605 7.31 -25.13 -7.37
CA VAL A 605 6.78 -24.51 -8.58
C VAL A 605 5.24 -24.59 -8.68
N ALA A 606 4.55 -25.35 -7.81
CA ALA A 606 3.10 -25.53 -7.87
C ALA A 606 2.33 -24.19 -7.77
N ALA A 607 2.66 -23.38 -6.76
CA ALA A 607 2.04 -22.07 -6.56
C ALA A 607 2.40 -21.06 -7.66
N PHE A 608 3.55 -21.23 -8.33
CA PHE A 608 3.94 -20.42 -9.48
C PHE A 608 3.10 -20.77 -10.71
N LEU A 609 2.90 -22.06 -11.02
CA LEU A 609 2.03 -22.51 -12.10
C LEU A 609 0.59 -21.99 -11.96
N GLU A 610 0.05 -21.97 -10.74
CA GLU A 610 -1.29 -21.45 -10.48
C GLU A 610 -1.42 -19.96 -10.87
N GLY A 611 -0.36 -19.16 -10.66
CA GLY A 611 -0.35 -17.75 -11.04
C GLY A 611 -0.17 -17.55 -12.55
N LEU A 612 0.64 -18.40 -13.18
CA LEU A 612 0.72 -18.45 -14.64
C LEU A 612 -0.61 -18.82 -15.28
N ALA A 613 -1.39 -19.71 -14.66
CA ALA A 613 -2.72 -20.09 -15.15
C ALA A 613 -3.68 -18.90 -15.14
N ARG A 614 -3.75 -18.17 -14.02
CA ARG A 614 -4.52 -16.93 -13.91
C ARG A 614 -4.09 -15.89 -14.94
N ALA A 615 -2.78 -15.76 -15.22
CA ALA A 615 -2.30 -14.86 -16.28
C ALA A 615 -2.71 -15.32 -17.68
N ALA A 616 -2.70 -16.63 -17.95
CA ALA A 616 -3.14 -17.19 -19.22
C ALA A 616 -4.66 -17.09 -19.46
N GLU A 617 -5.47 -17.11 -18.39
CA GLU A 617 -6.91 -16.84 -18.44
C GLU A 617 -7.19 -15.34 -18.61
N ALA A 618 -6.49 -14.48 -17.86
CA ALA A 618 -6.65 -13.03 -17.91
C ALA A 618 -6.19 -12.39 -19.24
N VAL A 619 -5.43 -13.11 -20.06
CA VAL A 619 -4.99 -12.68 -21.40
C VAL A 619 -5.48 -13.70 -22.44
N PRO A 620 -6.73 -13.61 -22.94
CA PRO A 620 -7.30 -14.56 -23.90
C PRO A 620 -6.43 -14.75 -25.15
N GLU A 621 -5.81 -13.66 -25.62
CA GLU A 621 -4.90 -13.59 -26.77
C GLU A 621 -3.56 -14.34 -26.60
N LEU A 622 -3.24 -14.86 -25.42
CA LEU A 622 -2.02 -15.63 -25.17
C LEU A 622 -2.17 -17.07 -25.70
N ASP A 623 -1.46 -17.45 -26.75
CA ASP A 623 -1.54 -18.80 -27.33
C ASP A 623 -1.24 -19.90 -26.30
N GLY A 624 -0.28 -19.66 -25.40
CA GLY A 624 -0.03 -20.49 -24.23
C GLY A 624 1.23 -20.10 -23.45
N ILE A 625 1.46 -20.78 -22.33
CA ILE A 625 2.68 -20.67 -21.52
C ILE A 625 3.38 -22.03 -21.44
N GLU A 626 4.61 -22.09 -21.93
CA GLU A 626 5.52 -23.22 -21.80
C GLU A 626 6.42 -23.01 -20.57
N VAL A 627 6.40 -23.95 -19.63
CA VAL A 627 7.12 -23.86 -18.35
C VAL A 627 8.13 -24.99 -18.24
N LEU A 628 9.40 -24.62 -18.18
CA LEU A 628 10.53 -25.53 -18.04
C LEU A 628 10.90 -25.64 -16.56
N CYS A 629 10.72 -26.81 -15.95
CA CYS A 629 11.10 -27.03 -14.55
C CYS A 629 11.80 -28.37 -14.34
N ALA A 630 12.59 -28.48 -13.26
CA ALA A 630 13.37 -29.68 -12.99
C ALA A 630 12.47 -30.90 -12.66
N GLN A 631 11.33 -30.66 -12.03
CA GLN A 631 10.29 -31.67 -11.76
C GLN A 631 8.91 -31.03 -11.92
N PRO A 632 8.01 -31.60 -12.74
CA PRO A 632 6.61 -31.16 -12.79
C PRO A 632 5.95 -31.35 -11.42
N PRO A 633 5.31 -30.32 -10.84
CA PRO A 633 4.63 -30.46 -9.56
C PRO A 633 3.33 -31.26 -9.72
N ARG A 634 2.82 -31.81 -8.62
CA ARG A 634 1.46 -32.33 -8.59
C ARG A 634 0.48 -31.17 -8.44
N VAL A 635 -0.34 -30.98 -9.46
CA VAL A 635 -1.38 -29.94 -9.51
C VAL A 635 -2.69 -30.52 -8.95
N ASP A 636 -3.42 -29.75 -8.13
CA ASP A 636 -4.75 -30.15 -7.67
C ASP A 636 -5.73 -30.11 -8.86
N ARG A 637 -6.58 -31.13 -9.00
CA ARG A 637 -7.54 -31.28 -10.10
C ARG A 637 -8.57 -30.16 -10.18
N ASN A 638 -8.74 -29.38 -9.11
CA ASN A 638 -9.68 -28.27 -9.03
C ASN A 638 -8.98 -26.89 -9.01
N SER A 639 -7.72 -26.80 -9.45
CA SER A 639 -6.96 -25.54 -9.49
C SER A 639 -6.95 -24.93 -10.90
N ALA A 640 -6.73 -23.62 -11.01
CA ALA A 640 -6.69 -22.93 -12.31
C ALA A 640 -5.58 -23.51 -13.21
N ALA A 641 -4.46 -23.95 -12.63
CA ALA A 641 -3.44 -24.67 -13.38
C ALA A 641 -3.97 -25.97 -14.01
N ALA A 642 -4.80 -26.77 -13.32
CA ALA A 642 -5.38 -27.98 -13.91
C ALA A 642 -6.32 -27.67 -15.08
N ASP A 643 -7.18 -26.65 -14.94
CA ASP A 643 -8.05 -26.18 -16.02
C ASP A 643 -7.23 -25.64 -17.21
N ALA A 644 -6.16 -24.88 -16.95
CA ALA A 644 -5.24 -24.39 -17.97
C ALA A 644 -4.45 -25.51 -18.67
N PHE A 645 -4.09 -26.60 -17.99
CA PHE A 645 -3.54 -27.80 -18.63
C PHE A 645 -4.58 -28.49 -19.51
N ALA A 646 -5.81 -28.67 -19.03
CA ALA A 646 -6.89 -29.29 -19.79
C ALA A 646 -7.26 -28.49 -21.05
N ALA A 647 -7.19 -27.16 -20.96
CA ALA A 647 -7.40 -26.24 -22.09
C ALA A 647 -6.17 -26.07 -23.01
N GLY A 648 -5.03 -26.73 -22.70
CA GLY A 648 -3.78 -26.59 -23.46
C GLY A 648 -3.10 -25.21 -23.34
N ARG A 649 -3.55 -24.36 -22.41
CA ARG A 649 -3.06 -22.99 -22.18
C ARG A 649 -1.73 -22.97 -21.42
N ILE A 650 -1.42 -24.03 -20.67
CA ILE A 650 -0.10 -24.26 -20.08
C ILE A 650 0.45 -25.62 -20.51
N ARG A 651 1.74 -25.67 -20.84
CA ARG A 651 2.52 -26.89 -21.01
C ARG A 651 3.69 -26.86 -20.01
N VAL A 652 3.95 -27.98 -19.34
CA VAL A 652 5.14 -28.15 -18.49
C VAL A 652 6.06 -29.17 -19.13
N ASP A 653 7.32 -28.78 -19.32
CA ASP A 653 8.38 -29.61 -19.88
C ASP A 653 9.57 -29.69 -18.92
N ALA A 654 10.40 -30.71 -19.12
CA ALA A 654 11.61 -30.88 -18.32
C ALA A 654 12.65 -29.78 -18.64
N LEU A 655 13.24 -29.20 -17.60
CA LEU A 655 14.39 -28.31 -17.72
C LEU A 655 15.56 -29.04 -18.42
N PRO A 656 16.20 -28.48 -19.45
CA PRO A 656 17.35 -29.12 -20.10
C PRO A 656 18.53 -29.26 -19.12
N ALA A 657 19.10 -30.46 -19.08
CA ALA A 657 20.27 -30.78 -18.26
C ALA A 657 21.56 -30.79 -19.10
N PRO A 658 22.68 -30.19 -18.63
CA PRO A 658 22.79 -29.30 -17.47
C PRO A 658 22.15 -27.92 -17.70
N ALA A 659 21.94 -27.15 -16.64
CA ALA A 659 21.33 -25.81 -16.68
C ALA A 659 22.09 -24.76 -17.52
N GLU A 660 23.31 -25.07 -17.95
CA GLU A 660 24.08 -24.28 -18.93
C GLU A 660 23.47 -24.35 -20.34
N ARG A 661 22.72 -25.42 -20.65
CA ARG A 661 21.98 -25.60 -21.92
C ARG A 661 20.65 -24.84 -21.94
N LEU A 662 20.34 -24.05 -20.91
CA LEU A 662 19.12 -23.24 -20.85
C LEU A 662 19.01 -22.24 -22.01
N GLY A 663 20.15 -21.83 -22.58
CA GLY A 663 20.19 -21.03 -23.81
C GLY A 663 19.51 -21.68 -25.00
N GLU A 664 19.60 -23.01 -25.14
CA GLU A 664 18.99 -23.76 -26.26
C GLU A 664 17.45 -23.73 -26.21
N ALA A 665 16.88 -23.74 -25.00
CA ALA A 665 15.43 -23.68 -24.81
C ALA A 665 14.83 -22.28 -25.05
N ASN A 666 15.67 -21.24 -25.13
CA ASN A 666 15.28 -19.85 -25.36
C ASN A 666 14.11 -19.37 -24.46
N PRO A 667 14.23 -19.42 -23.12
CA PRO A 667 13.21 -18.89 -22.22
C PRO A 667 13.11 -17.36 -22.33
N HIS A 668 11.88 -16.86 -22.25
CA HIS A 668 11.56 -15.43 -22.15
C HIS A 668 11.86 -14.90 -20.74
N VAL A 669 11.56 -15.72 -19.71
CA VAL A 669 11.80 -15.42 -18.30
C VAL A 669 12.49 -16.61 -17.62
N VAL A 670 13.47 -16.36 -16.77
CA VAL A 670 14.11 -17.36 -15.90
C VAL A 670 13.93 -16.92 -14.45
N VAL A 671 13.28 -17.75 -13.64
CA VAL A 671 12.99 -17.48 -12.22
C VAL A 671 13.91 -18.32 -11.35
N HIS A 672 14.63 -17.67 -10.45
CA HIS A 672 15.58 -18.27 -9.51
C HIS A 672 15.01 -18.15 -8.09
N PHE A 673 14.58 -19.26 -7.51
CA PHE A 673 14.24 -19.31 -6.09
C PHE A 673 15.51 -19.58 -5.29
N ARG A 674 15.83 -18.69 -4.34
CA ARG A 674 17.01 -18.78 -3.49
C ARG A 674 16.58 -18.86 -2.04
N ASN A 675 17.02 -19.91 -1.35
CA ASN A 675 16.85 -20.03 0.09
C ASN A 675 17.70 -18.97 0.79
N ALA A 676 17.35 -18.60 2.02
CA ALA A 676 18.25 -17.83 2.87
C ALA A 676 19.58 -18.61 3.04
N PRO A 677 20.74 -17.94 3.12
CA PRO A 677 21.94 -18.59 3.60
C PRO A 677 21.69 -19.19 4.99
N ALA A 678 22.33 -20.32 5.27
CA ALA A 678 22.37 -20.90 6.61
C ALA A 678 22.90 -19.84 7.59
N ALA A 679 22.34 -19.78 8.80
CA ALA A 679 22.78 -18.81 9.80
C ALA A 679 24.18 -19.22 10.29
N PRO A 680 25.18 -18.31 10.31
CA PRO A 680 26.54 -18.64 10.73
C PRO A 680 26.75 -18.54 12.26
N GLU A 681 25.67 -18.45 13.06
CA GLU A 681 25.71 -18.20 14.51
C GLU A 681 26.47 -19.26 15.34
N ASP A 682 26.81 -20.40 14.76
CA ASP A 682 27.37 -21.56 15.47
C ASP A 682 28.91 -21.57 15.63
N GLU A 683 29.69 -20.71 14.94
CA GLU A 683 31.18 -20.78 14.95
C GLU A 683 31.92 -19.42 15.04
N GLU A 684 31.45 -18.43 15.82
CA GLU A 684 31.95 -17.04 15.64
C GLU A 684 32.43 -16.28 16.89
N PRO A 685 33.40 -15.35 16.75
CA PRO A 685 34.11 -14.72 17.86
C PRO A 685 33.27 -13.67 18.61
N SER A 686 33.71 -13.32 19.82
CA SER A 686 33.14 -12.25 20.65
C SER A 686 33.02 -10.90 19.92
N PRO A 687 32.05 -10.04 20.28
CA PRO A 687 31.91 -8.71 19.68
C PRO A 687 33.20 -7.91 19.81
N PRO A 688 33.54 -7.07 18.81
CA PRO A 688 34.70 -6.18 18.91
C PRO A 688 34.52 -5.19 20.08
N GLU A 689 35.59 -4.93 20.83
CA GLU A 689 35.56 -3.92 21.89
C GLU A 689 35.32 -2.52 21.31
N VAL A 690 34.11 -1.99 21.51
CA VAL A 690 33.76 -0.62 21.14
C VAL A 690 33.48 0.18 22.40
N ALA A 691 34.25 1.27 22.59
CA ALA A 691 33.99 2.23 23.66
C ALA A 691 32.57 2.80 23.54
N ALA A 692 31.70 2.43 24.49
CA ALA A 692 30.32 2.89 24.55
C ALA A 692 30.25 4.32 25.11
N TYR A 693 29.94 5.29 24.24
CA TYR A 693 29.74 6.71 24.59
C TYR A 693 28.26 7.09 24.79
N ALA A 694 27.39 6.10 24.95
CA ALA A 694 25.98 6.31 25.21
C ALA A 694 25.72 6.34 26.73
N PRO A 695 24.62 6.96 27.21
CA PRO A 695 24.30 6.96 28.63
C PRO A 695 24.08 5.54 29.15
N SER A 696 24.30 5.36 30.46
CA SER A 696 24.01 4.12 31.18
C SER A 696 22.63 3.56 30.83
N GLY A 697 22.59 2.35 30.25
CA GLY A 697 21.37 1.64 29.86
C GLY A 697 21.03 1.64 28.36
N ALA A 698 21.69 2.45 27.52
CA ALA A 698 21.42 2.52 26.08
C ALA A 698 22.66 2.24 25.23
N ALA A 699 23.19 1.02 25.25
CA ALA A 699 24.40 0.68 24.49
C ALA A 699 24.22 0.89 22.97
N ALA A 700 25.23 1.47 22.32
CA ALA A 700 25.21 1.71 20.87
C ALA A 700 25.45 0.41 20.09
N SER A 701 24.72 0.21 18.99
CA SER A 701 24.89 -0.98 18.17
C SER A 701 26.16 -0.88 17.32
N THR A 702 26.88 -1.98 17.18
CA THR A 702 28.07 -2.09 16.33
C THR A 702 27.74 -2.81 15.04
N PHE A 703 28.19 -2.25 13.91
CA PHE A 703 27.84 -2.67 12.56
C PHE A 703 29.08 -3.23 11.86
N GLU A 704 29.02 -4.49 11.46
CA GLU A 704 30.13 -5.25 10.86
C GLU A 704 29.75 -5.71 9.44
N PHE A 705 30.61 -5.38 8.48
CA PHE A 705 30.45 -5.79 7.08
C PHE A 705 31.05 -7.16 6.83
N ARG A 706 30.26 -8.02 6.19
CA ARG A 706 30.67 -9.34 5.69
C ARG A 706 30.45 -9.38 4.19
N SER A 707 30.97 -10.42 3.52
CA SER A 707 30.98 -10.51 2.06
C SER A 707 29.61 -10.33 1.40
N HIS A 708 28.52 -10.75 2.07
CA HIS A 708 27.12 -10.62 1.60
C HIS A 708 26.13 -10.40 2.76
N SER A 709 26.56 -9.80 3.86
CA SER A 709 25.68 -9.50 5.00
C SER A 709 26.20 -8.33 5.83
N LEU A 710 25.28 -7.71 6.56
CA LEU A 710 25.57 -6.81 7.65
C LEU A 710 25.24 -7.52 8.96
N ARG A 711 26.27 -7.75 9.77
CA ARG A 711 26.09 -8.16 11.15
C ARG A 711 25.89 -6.93 12.02
N VAL A 712 24.92 -7.00 12.93
CA VAL A 712 24.71 -5.99 13.96
C VAL A 712 24.83 -6.62 15.33
N TRP A 713 25.67 -6.03 16.18
CA TRP A 713 25.87 -6.40 17.57
C TRP A 713 25.23 -5.33 18.45
N THR A 714 24.21 -5.69 19.23
CA THR A 714 23.56 -4.79 20.19
C THR A 714 23.92 -5.22 21.61
N PRO A 715 24.80 -4.48 22.33
CA PRO A 715 25.28 -4.91 23.63
C PRO A 715 24.16 -4.95 24.68
N LEU A 716 24.26 -5.89 25.62
CA LEU A 716 23.20 -6.16 26.59
C LEU A 716 23.16 -5.09 27.69
N GLY A 717 22.33 -4.06 27.50
CA GLY A 717 22.23 -2.92 28.41
C GLY A 717 21.48 -3.16 29.74
N SER A 718 21.04 -4.39 30.04
CA SER A 718 20.18 -4.67 31.21
C SER A 718 20.42 -6.06 31.83
N PRO A 719 20.22 -6.23 33.15
CA PRO A 719 20.42 -7.54 33.82
C PRO A 719 19.55 -8.67 33.25
N GLY A 720 18.33 -8.37 32.81
CA GLY A 720 17.43 -9.37 32.20
C GLY A 720 17.86 -9.81 30.81
N ALA A 721 18.38 -8.89 29.98
CA ALA A 721 18.95 -9.25 28.69
C ALA A 721 20.23 -10.10 28.85
N VAL A 722 21.09 -9.77 29.83
CA VAL A 722 22.26 -10.59 30.19
C VAL A 722 21.84 -11.99 30.66
N ALA A 723 20.89 -12.10 31.60
CA ALA A 723 20.43 -13.40 32.08
C ALA A 723 19.74 -14.24 31.00
N PHE A 724 19.02 -13.61 30.06
CA PHE A 724 18.46 -14.28 28.89
C PHE A 724 19.57 -14.78 27.95
N GLU A 725 20.56 -13.95 27.61
CA GLU A 725 21.63 -14.34 26.69
C GLU A 725 22.48 -15.48 27.24
N ALA A 726 22.81 -15.45 28.54
CA ALA A 726 23.48 -16.56 29.22
C ALA A 726 22.74 -17.89 29.08
N LEU A 727 21.43 -17.89 29.38
CA LEU A 727 20.62 -19.11 29.28
C LEU A 727 20.44 -19.57 27.83
N HIS A 728 20.25 -18.62 26.91
CA HIS A 728 20.17 -18.89 25.48
C HIS A 728 21.48 -19.49 24.94
N ALA A 729 22.63 -18.93 25.31
CA ALA A 729 23.95 -19.43 24.97
C ALA A 729 24.16 -20.88 25.47
N ALA A 730 23.82 -21.13 26.74
CA ALA A 730 23.89 -22.46 27.34
C ALA A 730 23.01 -23.49 26.59
N THR A 731 21.76 -23.14 26.24
CA THR A 731 20.88 -24.05 25.47
C THR A 731 21.38 -24.36 24.06
N ARG A 732 22.29 -23.55 23.51
CA ARG A 732 22.94 -23.77 22.21
C ARG A 732 24.37 -24.35 22.34
N GLY A 733 24.85 -24.61 23.56
CA GLY A 733 26.22 -25.08 23.79
C GLY A 733 27.31 -24.06 23.44
N ARG A 734 26.96 -22.78 23.28
CA ARG A 734 27.89 -21.70 22.92
C ARG A 734 28.27 -20.85 24.14
N LYS A 735 29.34 -20.06 24.03
CA LYS A 735 29.67 -19.04 25.03
C LYS A 735 28.74 -17.83 24.90
N GLU A 736 28.58 -17.11 26.01
CA GLU A 736 27.96 -15.78 26.06
C GLU A 736 28.68 -14.82 25.09
N SER A 737 27.90 -14.10 24.29
CA SER A 737 28.39 -13.05 23.41
C SER A 737 28.42 -11.68 24.09
N GLY A 738 27.62 -11.47 25.15
CA GLY A 738 27.45 -10.15 25.77
C GLY A 738 26.70 -9.13 24.88
N ALA A 739 26.15 -9.58 23.75
CA ALA A 739 25.41 -8.76 22.79
C ALA A 739 24.41 -9.63 22.01
N PHE A 740 23.21 -9.10 21.74
CA PHE A 740 22.33 -9.73 20.75
C PHE A 740 22.89 -9.48 19.35
N VAL A 741 22.97 -10.55 18.57
CA VAL A 741 23.46 -10.53 17.19
C VAL A 741 22.27 -10.59 16.24
N ALA A 742 22.33 -9.79 15.19
CA ALA A 742 21.39 -9.84 14.07
C ALA A 742 22.15 -9.72 12.75
N ASP A 743 22.15 -10.79 11.96
CA ASP A 743 22.62 -10.82 10.59
C ASP A 743 21.51 -10.40 9.63
N TYR A 744 21.66 -9.20 9.08
CA TYR A 744 20.96 -8.76 7.88
C TYR A 744 21.72 -9.31 6.67
N GLY A 745 21.50 -10.60 6.39
CA GLY A 745 21.93 -11.21 5.13
C GLY A 745 21.31 -10.46 3.95
N ALA A 746 22.08 -10.19 2.91
CA ALA A 746 21.58 -9.62 1.66
C ALA A 746 22.24 -10.36 0.49
N LEU A 747 21.49 -11.19 -0.22
CA LEU A 747 22.00 -11.88 -1.40
C LEU A 747 22.29 -10.84 -2.50
N SER A 748 23.55 -10.40 -2.63
CA SER A 748 23.91 -9.43 -3.66
C SER A 748 23.58 -9.95 -5.04
N LEU A 749 22.88 -9.16 -5.86
CA LEU A 749 22.65 -9.49 -7.27
C LEU A 749 23.95 -9.51 -8.09
N LYS A 750 25.11 -9.08 -7.55
CA LYS A 750 26.43 -9.36 -8.14
C LYS A 750 26.95 -10.75 -7.81
N SER A 751 26.60 -11.33 -6.66
CA SER A 751 27.05 -12.67 -6.27
C SER A 751 26.10 -13.79 -6.72
N VAL A 752 24.90 -13.44 -7.20
CA VAL A 752 24.02 -14.38 -7.91
C VAL A 752 24.64 -14.80 -9.25
N SER A 753 25.20 -16.00 -9.29
CA SER A 753 25.58 -16.65 -10.55
C SER A 753 24.33 -16.89 -11.40
N LEU A 754 24.26 -16.23 -12.57
CA LEU A 754 23.26 -16.54 -13.60
C LEU A 754 23.80 -17.56 -14.60
N PRO A 755 22.94 -18.38 -15.24
CA PRO A 755 23.35 -19.31 -16.28
C PRO A 755 24.08 -18.59 -17.43
N GLN A 756 25.23 -19.12 -17.81
CA GLN A 756 25.86 -18.73 -19.07
C GLN A 756 24.98 -19.23 -20.23
N GLY A 757 25.01 -18.53 -21.37
CA GLY A 757 24.27 -18.94 -22.58
C GLY A 757 22.82 -18.43 -22.73
N CYS A 758 22.18 -17.82 -21.73
CA CYS A 758 20.82 -17.25 -21.93
C CYS A 758 20.78 -16.17 -23.05
N PRO A 759 19.70 -16.09 -23.85
CA PRO A 759 19.50 -15.03 -24.85
C PRO A 759 19.51 -13.60 -24.25
N SER A 760 19.81 -12.59 -25.08
CA SER A 760 19.86 -11.19 -24.64
C SER A 760 18.49 -10.63 -24.21
N LEU A 761 17.40 -11.20 -24.72
CA LEU A 761 16.01 -10.80 -24.46
C LEU A 761 15.42 -11.39 -23.17
N THR A 762 16.15 -12.28 -22.50
CA THR A 762 15.67 -13.02 -21.33
C THR A 762 15.67 -12.16 -20.08
N TRP A 763 14.53 -12.11 -19.39
CA TRP A 763 14.45 -11.56 -18.04
C TRP A 763 14.87 -12.61 -17.01
N HIS A 764 15.67 -12.22 -16.04
CA HIS A 764 16.00 -13.06 -14.88
C HIS A 764 15.31 -12.48 -13.65
N ALA A 765 14.35 -13.21 -13.08
CA ALA A 765 13.75 -12.89 -11.79
C ALA A 765 14.47 -13.70 -10.69
N VAL A 766 14.90 -13.04 -9.63
CA VAL A 766 15.51 -13.70 -8.45
C VAL A 766 14.62 -13.43 -7.25
N VAL A 767 14.11 -14.50 -6.63
CA VAL A 767 13.24 -14.46 -5.45
C VAL A 767 14.02 -15.04 -4.26
N ALA A 768 14.25 -14.24 -3.23
CA ALA A 768 15.03 -14.62 -2.06
C ALA A 768 14.49 -13.92 -0.80
N PRO A 769 14.60 -14.50 0.42
CA PRO A 769 14.24 -13.81 1.67
C PRO A 769 14.87 -12.43 1.83
N SER A 770 16.08 -12.26 1.28
CA SER A 770 16.76 -10.96 1.19
C SER A 770 17.61 -10.85 -0.06
N LEU A 771 17.65 -9.67 -0.67
CA LEU A 771 18.24 -9.45 -1.99
C LEU A 771 18.89 -8.06 -2.05
N GLY A 772 20.07 -7.99 -2.66
CA GLY A 772 20.79 -6.74 -2.91
C GLY A 772 20.25 -6.00 -4.13
N ARG A 773 20.72 -4.76 -4.34
CA ARG A 773 20.09 -3.82 -5.28
C ARG A 773 20.93 -3.49 -6.52
N ARG A 774 22.08 -4.14 -6.72
CA ARG A 774 22.93 -3.92 -7.90
C ARG A 774 23.27 -5.24 -8.61
N PRO A 775 22.92 -5.39 -9.91
CA PRO A 775 23.21 -6.61 -10.66
C PRO A 775 24.70 -6.72 -11.01
N THR A 776 25.12 -7.90 -11.50
CA THR A 776 26.44 -8.09 -12.13
C THR A 776 26.66 -7.14 -13.30
N LEU A 777 27.92 -6.88 -13.63
CA LEU A 777 28.31 -6.16 -14.85
C LEU A 777 27.64 -6.76 -16.10
N GLY A 778 27.19 -5.90 -17.01
CA GLY A 778 26.48 -6.31 -18.23
C GLY A 778 24.99 -6.64 -18.05
N LEU A 779 24.42 -6.38 -16.86
CA LEU A 779 22.99 -6.49 -16.59
C LEU A 779 22.43 -5.18 -16.02
N HIS A 780 21.15 -4.98 -16.25
CA HIS A 780 20.38 -3.82 -15.81
C HIS A 780 19.28 -4.25 -14.85
N LEU A 781 19.12 -3.52 -13.74
CA LEU A 781 18.02 -3.73 -12.81
C LEU A 781 16.73 -3.14 -13.41
N ILE A 782 15.76 -4.01 -13.65
CA ILE A 782 14.45 -3.68 -14.21
C ILE A 782 13.43 -3.46 -13.09
N ALA A 783 13.27 -4.46 -12.21
CA ALA A 783 12.32 -4.47 -11.10
C ALA A 783 13.03 -4.83 -9.79
N HIS A 784 12.53 -4.33 -8.66
CA HIS A 784 12.97 -4.70 -7.32
C HIS A 784 11.85 -4.40 -6.33
N GLU A 785 11.20 -5.43 -5.80
CA GLU A 785 10.03 -5.28 -4.93
C GLU A 785 10.00 -6.31 -3.80
N GLY A 786 9.31 -5.94 -2.71
CA GLY A 786 9.02 -6.85 -1.60
C GLY A 786 7.77 -7.68 -1.87
N ILE A 787 7.89 -8.98 -1.59
CA ILE A 787 6.91 -10.03 -1.84
C ILE A 787 6.79 -10.82 -0.55
N ASP A 788 5.89 -10.36 0.31
CA ASP A 788 5.62 -10.97 1.62
C ASP A 788 6.93 -11.10 2.43
N ALA A 789 7.42 -12.30 2.72
CA ALA A 789 8.68 -12.56 3.42
C ALA A 789 9.93 -12.60 2.51
N ALA A 790 9.79 -12.29 1.23
CA ALA A 790 10.86 -12.30 0.23
C ALA A 790 11.04 -10.93 -0.47
N GLN A 791 12.16 -10.79 -1.16
CA GLN A 791 12.41 -9.77 -2.17
C GLN A 791 12.48 -10.45 -3.53
N CYS A 792 11.93 -9.80 -4.55
CA CYS A 792 12.11 -10.16 -5.96
C CYS A 792 12.85 -9.03 -6.67
N ALA A 793 13.88 -9.38 -7.44
CA ALA A 793 14.46 -8.46 -8.42
C ALA A 793 14.42 -9.08 -9.81
N VAL A 794 14.05 -8.27 -10.80
CA VAL A 794 14.11 -8.64 -12.22
C VAL A 794 15.26 -7.88 -12.86
N ILE A 795 16.13 -8.60 -13.55
CA ILE A 795 17.33 -8.08 -14.22
C ILE A 795 17.38 -8.59 -15.66
N SER A 796 18.01 -7.83 -16.57
CA SER A 796 18.09 -8.18 -18.00
C SER A 796 19.40 -7.66 -18.62
N ARG A 797 19.84 -8.29 -19.72
CA ARG A 797 20.91 -7.76 -20.58
C ARG A 797 20.44 -6.61 -21.48
N GLU A 798 19.14 -6.34 -21.54
CA GLU A 798 18.55 -5.44 -22.51
C GLU A 798 17.61 -4.40 -21.88
N LEU A 799 17.76 -3.15 -22.32
CA LEU A 799 17.00 -1.98 -21.84
C LEU A 799 15.68 -1.72 -22.61
N ARG A 800 15.46 -2.26 -23.82
CA ARG A 800 14.22 -1.99 -24.59
C ARG A 800 12.91 -2.32 -23.82
N PRO A 801 12.84 -3.38 -23.00
CA PRO A 801 11.69 -3.62 -22.13
C PRO A 801 11.47 -2.48 -21.11
N LEU A 802 12.57 -1.93 -20.57
CA LEU A 802 12.57 -0.82 -19.63
C LEU A 802 12.15 0.50 -20.31
N ASP A 803 12.64 0.76 -21.52
CA ASP A 803 12.28 1.94 -22.34
C ASP A 803 10.75 2.05 -22.48
N ARG A 804 10.07 0.94 -22.79
CA ARG A 804 8.60 0.87 -22.94
C ARG A 804 7.87 1.12 -21.62
N ALA A 805 8.37 0.54 -20.54
CA ALA A 805 7.78 0.71 -19.21
C ALA A 805 7.89 2.15 -18.69
N LEU A 806 9.03 2.81 -18.91
CA LEU A 806 9.19 4.21 -18.59
C LEU A 806 8.32 5.09 -19.48
N GLN A 807 8.21 4.80 -20.77
CA GLN A 807 7.32 5.51 -21.68
C GLN A 807 5.86 5.48 -21.19
N GLU A 808 5.38 4.33 -20.73
CA GLU A 808 4.03 4.20 -20.15
C GLU A 808 3.87 4.96 -18.82
N GLY A 809 4.85 4.89 -17.92
CA GLY A 809 4.83 5.65 -16.66
C GLY A 809 4.88 7.17 -16.89
N LEU A 810 5.68 7.63 -17.85
CA LEU A 810 5.75 9.03 -18.29
C LEU A 810 4.42 9.49 -18.89
N ARG A 811 3.78 8.65 -19.72
CA ARG A 811 2.46 8.92 -20.30
C ARG A 811 1.37 9.07 -19.23
N GLN A 812 1.38 8.21 -18.21
CA GLN A 812 0.46 8.29 -17.07
C GLN A 812 0.63 9.58 -16.24
N LEU A 813 1.83 10.16 -16.24
CA LEU A 813 2.14 11.45 -15.62
C LEU A 813 1.95 12.66 -16.57
N GLY A 814 1.32 12.48 -17.73
CA GLY A 814 1.03 13.55 -18.68
C GLY A 814 2.24 14.05 -19.48
N VAL A 815 3.34 13.30 -19.53
CA VAL A 815 4.57 13.68 -20.23
C VAL A 815 4.53 13.11 -21.65
N ALA A 816 4.18 13.97 -22.62
CA ALA A 816 3.92 13.56 -24.00
C ALA A 816 5.18 13.35 -24.87
N GLU A 817 6.27 14.10 -24.65
CA GLU A 817 7.49 13.96 -25.46
C GLU A 817 8.44 12.90 -24.89
N SER A 818 8.72 11.85 -25.67
CA SER A 818 9.65 10.79 -25.29
C SER A 818 10.45 10.25 -26.48
N ARG A 819 11.47 11.01 -26.92
CA ARG A 819 12.36 10.55 -28.02
C ARG A 819 13.08 9.25 -27.62
N PRO A 820 13.14 8.21 -28.48
CA PRO A 820 13.69 6.89 -28.11
C PRO A 820 15.11 6.91 -27.52
N ASN A 821 15.99 7.80 -27.98
CA ASN A 821 17.34 7.93 -27.44
C ASN A 821 17.36 8.52 -26.02
N ILE A 822 16.41 9.41 -25.69
CA ILE A 822 16.27 9.98 -24.34
C ILE A 822 15.73 8.90 -23.40
N LEU A 823 14.70 8.15 -23.81
CA LEU A 823 14.18 7.00 -23.06
C LEU A 823 15.28 6.00 -22.75
N ARG A 824 16.07 5.58 -23.74
CA ARG A 824 17.16 4.61 -23.53
C ARG A 824 18.27 5.12 -22.62
N SER A 825 18.65 6.39 -22.77
CA SER A 825 19.61 7.07 -21.88
C SER A 825 19.10 7.11 -20.43
N LEU A 826 17.81 7.42 -20.26
CA LEU A 826 17.12 7.44 -18.98
C LEU A 826 17.04 6.03 -18.35
N SER A 827 16.61 5.02 -19.11
CA SER A 827 16.56 3.61 -18.71
C SER A 827 17.91 3.14 -18.18
N ALA A 828 19.00 3.38 -18.92
CA ALA A 828 20.35 3.02 -18.51
C ALA A 828 20.72 3.68 -17.17
N LYS A 829 20.57 5.00 -17.07
CA LYS A 829 20.90 5.77 -15.86
C LYS A 829 20.08 5.35 -14.65
N LEU A 830 18.79 5.08 -14.84
CA LEU A 830 17.91 4.62 -13.77
C LEU A 830 18.32 3.20 -13.30
N SER A 831 18.57 2.25 -14.20
CA SER A 831 19.06 0.91 -13.82
C SER A 831 20.45 0.93 -13.16
N GLU A 832 21.30 1.91 -13.47
CA GLU A 832 22.62 2.07 -12.85
C GLU A 832 22.59 2.74 -11.47
N ARG A 833 21.62 3.64 -11.22
CA ARG A 833 21.64 4.58 -10.08
C ARG A 833 20.56 4.35 -9.04
N THR A 834 19.50 3.62 -9.36
CA THR A 834 18.35 3.50 -8.45
C THR A 834 18.50 2.31 -7.52
N SER A 835 18.32 2.56 -6.22
CA SER A 835 18.17 1.51 -5.20
C SER A 835 16.72 1.00 -5.12
N THR A 836 15.83 1.55 -5.95
CA THR A 836 14.42 1.21 -6.12
C THR A 836 14.13 1.18 -7.61
N ALA A 837 13.98 -0.02 -8.17
CA ALA A 837 13.89 -0.20 -9.61
C ALA A 837 12.59 0.38 -10.21
N LEU A 838 12.52 0.39 -11.53
CA LEU A 838 11.52 1.16 -12.30
C LEU A 838 10.22 0.43 -12.53
N LEU A 839 10.28 -0.90 -12.48
CA LEU A 839 9.12 -1.74 -12.65
C LEU A 839 8.72 -2.36 -11.31
N SER A 840 7.49 -2.09 -10.91
CA SER A 840 6.77 -3.00 -10.02
C SER A 840 6.09 -4.06 -10.86
N LEU A 841 5.96 -5.25 -10.26
CA LEU A 841 5.01 -6.26 -10.66
C LEU A 841 3.73 -6.11 -9.82
N ARG A 842 3.84 -5.73 -8.53
CA ARG A 842 2.71 -5.71 -7.57
C ARG A 842 2.11 -4.35 -7.18
N ARG A 843 2.81 -3.23 -7.34
CA ARG A 843 2.36 -1.88 -6.91
C ARG A 843 1.97 -0.99 -8.10
N PRO A 844 1.17 0.08 -7.87
CA PRO A 844 0.97 1.11 -8.88
C PRO A 844 2.31 1.63 -9.42
N SER A 845 2.41 1.66 -10.75
CA SER A 845 3.58 2.11 -11.53
C SER A 845 4.16 3.43 -11.02
N ALA A 846 3.28 4.41 -10.73
CA ALA A 846 3.64 5.76 -10.34
C ALA A 846 4.57 5.81 -9.11
N SER A 847 4.25 5.13 -8.00
CA SER A 847 4.98 5.31 -6.74
C SER A 847 6.40 4.74 -6.77
N GLN A 848 6.64 3.67 -7.52
CA GLN A 848 8.01 3.11 -7.70
C GLN A 848 8.79 3.85 -8.78
N PHE A 849 8.14 4.27 -9.88
CA PHE A 849 8.74 5.18 -10.86
C PHE A 849 9.21 6.48 -10.20
N LEU A 850 8.37 7.08 -9.34
CA LEU A 850 8.71 8.27 -8.56
C LEU A 850 9.90 8.03 -7.63
N ALA A 851 10.10 6.83 -7.10
CA ALA A 851 11.29 6.47 -6.34
C ALA A 851 12.56 6.46 -7.19
N GLY A 852 12.48 5.93 -8.42
CA GLY A 852 13.56 5.98 -9.40
C GLY A 852 13.92 7.42 -9.79
N VAL A 853 12.93 8.26 -10.10
CA VAL A 853 13.13 9.68 -10.44
C VAL A 853 13.68 10.47 -9.25
N LEU A 854 13.14 10.26 -8.04
CA LEU A 854 13.63 10.89 -6.82
C LEU A 854 15.10 10.51 -6.55
N SER A 855 15.46 9.25 -6.77
CA SER A 855 16.85 8.79 -6.66
C SER A 855 17.77 9.51 -7.65
N LEU A 856 17.39 9.62 -8.93
CA LEU A 856 18.20 10.37 -9.91
C LEU A 856 18.35 11.85 -9.55
N GLU A 857 17.26 12.50 -9.15
CA GLU A 857 17.32 13.91 -8.78
C GLU A 857 18.24 14.10 -7.57
N LEU A 858 18.09 13.26 -6.53
CA LEU A 858 18.98 13.26 -5.38
C LEU A 858 20.44 13.05 -5.78
N VAL A 859 20.76 12.11 -6.68
CA VAL A 859 22.14 11.90 -7.18
C VAL A 859 22.63 13.11 -8.00
N ARG A 860 21.82 13.68 -8.91
CA ARG A 860 22.17 14.86 -9.71
C ARG A 860 22.48 16.08 -8.84
N GLN A 861 21.75 16.19 -7.73
CA GLN A 861 21.82 17.26 -6.73
C GLN A 861 23.07 17.22 -5.84
N VAL A 862 23.71 16.05 -5.68
CA VAL A 862 24.80 15.83 -4.69
C VAL A 862 26.08 15.23 -5.27
N GLY A 863 26.01 14.61 -6.45
CA GLY A 863 27.11 13.91 -7.09
C GLY A 863 26.96 12.39 -7.09
N THR A 864 27.74 11.74 -7.97
CA THR A 864 27.67 10.30 -8.27
C THR A 864 28.21 9.37 -7.17
N GLY A 865 28.74 9.93 -6.08
CA GLY A 865 29.28 9.20 -4.92
C GLY A 865 28.31 9.06 -3.74
N ALA A 866 27.03 9.41 -3.90
CA ALA A 866 26.03 9.27 -2.85
C ALA A 866 25.37 7.89 -2.81
N LEU A 867 25.16 7.40 -1.59
CA LEU A 867 24.25 6.30 -1.29
C LEU A 867 22.82 6.85 -1.19
N VAL A 868 21.87 6.31 -1.96
CA VAL A 868 20.44 6.70 -1.85
C VAL A 868 19.66 5.64 -1.09
N VAL A 869 19.26 6.00 0.13
CA VAL A 869 18.57 5.16 1.11
C VAL A 869 17.07 5.48 1.13
N PRO A 870 16.14 4.54 0.84
CA PRO A 870 14.73 4.77 1.11
C PRO A 870 14.48 4.79 2.62
N ILE A 871 13.71 5.77 3.10
CA ILE A 871 13.33 5.88 4.50
C ILE A 871 12.02 5.11 4.71
N ALA A 872 12.08 4.06 5.52
CA ALA A 872 10.93 3.19 5.77
C ALA A 872 9.78 3.97 6.45
N PRO A 873 8.50 3.80 6.03
CA PRO A 873 7.35 4.50 6.64
C PRO A 873 7.26 4.36 8.16
N GLU A 874 7.66 3.21 8.70
CA GLU A 874 7.75 2.93 10.13
C GLU A 874 8.80 3.78 10.88
N HIS A 875 9.85 4.25 10.20
CA HIS A 875 10.82 5.19 10.77
C HIS A 875 10.21 6.60 10.85
N LEU A 876 9.56 7.03 9.76
CA LEU A 876 8.89 8.32 9.65
C LEU A 876 7.72 8.47 10.63
N ALA A 877 6.92 7.41 10.76
CA ALA A 877 5.72 7.43 11.59
C ALA A 877 6.04 7.70 13.07
N VAL A 878 7.16 7.17 13.56
CA VAL A 878 7.58 7.42 14.95
C VAL A 878 8.16 8.83 15.13
N LEU A 879 8.83 9.39 14.12
CA LEU A 879 9.33 10.77 14.18
C LEU A 879 8.18 11.79 14.24
N ALA A 880 7.12 11.58 13.44
CA ALA A 880 5.92 12.42 13.49
C ALA A 880 5.02 12.13 14.71
N GLY A 881 4.97 10.87 15.16
CA GLY A 881 3.97 10.39 16.12
C GLY A 881 2.62 10.04 15.49
N GLU A 882 2.58 9.87 14.17
CA GLU A 882 1.38 9.58 13.36
C GLU A 882 1.76 8.57 12.28
N PRO A 883 0.88 7.65 11.84
CA PRO A 883 1.18 6.74 10.73
C PRO A 883 1.49 7.52 9.44
N VAL A 884 2.26 6.92 8.52
CA VAL A 884 2.56 7.50 7.19
C VAL A 884 1.88 6.68 6.10
N ALA A 885 1.32 7.34 5.10
CA ALA A 885 0.65 6.66 3.99
C ALA A 885 1.66 5.88 3.14
N PRO A 886 1.34 4.65 2.67
CA PRO A 886 2.28 3.82 1.92
C PRO A 886 2.66 4.40 0.54
N GLU A 887 1.93 5.40 0.07
CA GLU A 887 2.15 6.14 -1.18
C GLU A 887 3.11 7.33 -1.01
N GLN A 888 3.39 7.73 0.24
CA GLN A 888 4.34 8.78 0.58
C GLN A 888 5.74 8.20 0.71
N LEU A 889 6.59 8.51 -0.26
CA LEU A 889 7.98 8.06 -0.31
C LEU A 889 8.90 9.14 0.23
N PHE A 890 9.79 8.75 1.14
CA PHE A 890 10.96 9.55 1.51
C PHE A 890 12.24 8.77 1.21
N MET A 891 13.28 9.47 0.80
CA MET A 891 14.61 8.92 0.56
C MET A 891 15.67 9.86 1.17
N ALA A 892 16.87 9.36 1.47
CA ALA A 892 18.00 10.15 1.89
C ALA A 892 19.20 9.80 1.00
N ALA A 893 19.72 10.78 0.26
CA ALA A 893 21.06 10.70 -0.29
C ALA A 893 22.08 11.02 0.81
N VAL A 894 23.08 10.17 0.97
CA VAL A 894 24.16 10.29 1.97
C VAL A 894 25.50 10.21 1.22
N TRP A 895 26.35 11.21 1.39
CA TRP A 895 27.64 11.31 0.68
C TRP A 895 28.69 12.05 1.53
N LEU A 896 29.89 12.24 0.97
CA LEU A 896 30.96 12.99 1.62
C LEU A 896 31.15 14.40 1.05
N VAL A 897 31.33 15.36 1.95
CA VAL A 897 31.86 16.70 1.66
C VAL A 897 33.04 16.92 2.60
N GLU A 898 34.24 17.14 2.06
CA GLU A 898 35.47 17.39 2.83
C GLU A 898 35.77 16.34 3.94
N GLY A 899 35.37 15.09 3.69
CA GLY A 899 35.51 13.97 4.64
C GLY A 899 34.43 13.89 5.73
N ALA A 900 33.47 14.82 5.76
CA ALA A 900 32.29 14.76 6.62
C ALA A 900 31.07 14.18 5.87
N LEU A 901 30.18 13.53 6.60
CA LEU A 901 28.91 13.02 6.07
C LEU A 901 27.90 14.16 5.86
N ALA A 902 27.49 14.32 4.60
CA ALA A 902 26.39 15.17 4.20
C ALA A 902 25.16 14.32 3.85
N VAL A 903 23.97 14.88 4.08
CA VAL A 903 22.69 14.27 3.75
C VAL A 903 21.83 15.21 2.92
N ARG A 904 20.91 14.63 2.13
CA ARG A 904 19.82 15.32 1.46
C ARG A 904 18.61 14.41 1.44
N ILE A 905 17.59 14.80 2.20
CA ILE A 905 16.31 14.09 2.21
C ILE A 905 15.53 14.50 0.97
N GLY A 906 14.92 13.52 0.31
CA GLY A 906 13.97 13.67 -0.78
C GLY A 906 12.58 13.18 -0.34
N PHE A 907 11.53 13.80 -0.88
CA PHE A 907 10.14 13.31 -0.78
C PHE A 907 9.56 13.13 -2.19
N ALA A 908 8.67 12.15 -2.37
CA ALA A 908 7.79 12.04 -3.54
C ALA A 908 6.47 11.36 -3.15
N THR A 909 5.38 11.68 -3.85
CA THR A 909 4.05 11.09 -3.64
C THR A 909 3.31 10.99 -4.96
N ALA A 910 2.50 9.96 -5.18
CA ALA A 910 1.59 9.91 -6.33
C ALA A 910 0.21 10.54 -6.02
N ASP A 911 -0.09 10.71 -4.72
CA ASP A 911 -1.34 11.27 -4.19
C ASP A 911 -1.41 12.80 -4.41
N PRO A 912 -2.40 13.31 -5.19
CA PRO A 912 -2.60 14.74 -5.40
C PRO A 912 -3.27 15.46 -4.21
N GLU A 913 -3.83 14.74 -3.23
CA GLU A 913 -4.42 15.28 -2.00
C GLU A 913 -3.43 15.35 -0.82
N ALA A 914 -2.15 15.04 -1.06
CA ALA A 914 -1.13 15.03 -0.02
C ALA A 914 -1.02 16.39 0.72
N ASP A 915 -1.24 16.37 2.05
CA ASP A 915 -1.20 17.55 2.93
C ASP A 915 0.21 18.18 3.01
N LEU A 916 0.46 19.08 2.06
CA LEU A 916 1.69 19.85 1.88
C LEU A 916 1.33 21.33 1.63
N ASP A 917 1.55 22.18 2.62
CA ASP A 917 1.36 23.63 2.52
C ASP A 917 2.65 24.31 2.07
N LEU A 918 2.65 24.91 0.88
CA LEU A 918 3.79 25.65 0.32
C LEU A 918 3.67 27.17 0.45
N SER A 919 2.68 27.69 1.17
CA SER A 919 2.44 29.13 1.34
C SER A 919 3.52 29.85 2.17
N ARG A 920 4.46 29.11 2.77
CA ARG A 920 5.49 29.62 3.70
C ARG A 920 6.90 29.20 3.26
N PRO A 921 7.95 29.92 3.72
CA PRO A 921 9.35 29.57 3.43
C PRO A 921 9.84 28.23 3.99
N THR A 922 9.01 27.57 4.80
CA THR A 922 9.18 26.19 5.26
C THR A 922 7.90 25.44 4.90
N PRO A 923 7.97 24.26 4.27
CA PRO A 923 6.79 23.48 3.94
C PRO A 923 6.01 23.15 5.23
N GLY A 924 4.71 23.43 5.20
CA GLY A 924 3.72 23.07 6.20
C GLY A 924 2.96 21.80 5.83
N GLY A 925 1.79 21.63 6.44
CA GLY A 925 1.03 20.36 6.35
C GLY A 925 1.76 19.19 7.02
N ARG A 926 1.19 18.00 6.90
CA ARG A 926 1.73 16.73 7.41
C ARG A 926 3.07 16.37 6.78
N VAL A 927 3.24 16.58 5.46
CA VAL A 927 4.50 16.31 4.76
C VAL A 927 5.63 17.23 5.26
N GLY A 928 5.32 18.52 5.46
CA GLY A 928 6.24 19.48 6.06
C GLY A 928 6.70 19.10 7.47
N LYS A 929 5.76 18.67 8.33
CA LYS A 929 6.07 18.14 9.68
C LYS A 929 7.01 16.92 9.63
N LEU A 930 6.74 15.95 8.75
CA LEU A 930 7.55 14.74 8.58
C LEU A 930 8.99 15.06 8.18
N ALA A 931 9.18 15.92 7.18
CA ALA A 931 10.50 16.34 6.72
C ALA A 931 11.24 17.21 7.75
N ALA A 932 10.53 18.09 8.48
CA ALA A 932 11.11 18.86 9.58
C ALA A 932 11.58 17.94 10.72
N ALA A 933 10.80 16.90 11.07
CA ALA A 933 11.17 15.92 12.07
C ALA A 933 12.43 15.13 11.65
N LEU A 934 12.52 14.69 10.39
CA LEU A 934 13.73 14.07 9.83
C LEU A 934 14.95 15.00 9.90
N ALA A 935 14.82 16.25 9.43
CA ALA A 935 15.91 17.22 9.44
C ALA A 935 16.40 17.53 10.87
N GLU A 936 15.49 17.54 11.85
CA GLU A 936 15.83 17.68 13.26
C GLU A 936 16.67 16.50 13.77
N VAL A 937 16.43 15.25 13.31
CA VAL A 937 17.28 14.11 13.67
C VAL A 937 18.73 14.34 13.25
N TRP A 938 18.95 14.70 11.98
CA TRP A 938 20.28 14.97 11.45
C TRP A 938 20.95 16.15 12.16
N ARG A 939 20.18 17.18 12.53
CA ARG A 939 20.66 18.30 13.35
C ARG A 939 21.08 17.86 14.75
N LEU A 940 20.32 16.99 15.41
CA LEU A 940 20.66 16.46 16.73
C LEU A 940 21.91 15.58 16.64
N ALA A 941 22.00 14.70 15.64
CA ALA A 941 23.17 13.85 15.39
C ALA A 941 24.48 14.63 15.19
N ALA A 942 24.40 15.85 14.65
CA ALA A 942 25.54 16.75 14.48
C ALA A 942 26.01 17.45 15.77
N ARG A 943 25.17 17.60 16.80
CA ARG A 943 25.42 18.39 18.04
C ARG A 943 26.38 17.73 19.05
N GLY A 944 27.43 17.05 18.57
CA GLY A 944 28.50 16.49 19.41
C GLY A 944 28.09 15.28 20.26
N ALA A 945 28.76 15.10 21.41
CA ALA A 945 28.72 13.87 22.21
C ALA A 945 27.53 13.76 23.20
N GLY A 946 26.62 14.74 23.23
CA GLY A 946 25.46 14.71 24.12
C GLY A 946 24.48 13.57 23.83
N VAL A 947 23.67 13.19 24.82
CA VAL A 947 22.71 12.06 24.71
C VAL A 947 21.78 12.20 23.51
N GLU A 948 21.24 13.40 23.26
CA GLU A 948 20.38 13.68 22.10
C GLU A 948 21.08 13.35 20.77
N GLY A 949 22.37 13.70 20.64
CA GLY A 949 23.15 13.46 19.44
C GLY A 949 23.63 12.01 19.28
N SER A 950 24.00 11.35 20.37
CA SER A 950 24.33 9.91 20.37
C SER A 950 23.12 9.08 19.92
N THR A 951 21.96 9.40 20.47
CA THR A 951 20.65 8.79 20.13
C THR A 951 20.26 9.00 18.68
N ALA A 952 20.41 10.24 18.18
CA ALA A 952 20.11 10.54 16.79
C ALA A 952 21.07 9.82 15.82
N ARG A 953 22.36 9.69 16.17
CA ARG A 953 23.32 8.88 15.41
C ARG A 953 22.93 7.39 15.41
N GLU A 954 22.50 6.82 16.53
CA GLU A 954 22.03 5.43 16.59
C GLU A 954 20.81 5.22 15.68
N PHE A 955 19.81 6.09 15.72
CA PHE A 955 18.66 6.02 14.82
C PHE A 955 19.06 6.11 13.33
N LEU A 956 20.05 6.94 13.00
CA LEU A 956 20.54 7.09 11.62
C LEU A 956 21.44 5.92 11.19
N ASN A 957 22.18 5.30 12.11
CA ASN A 957 22.89 4.05 11.87
C ASN A 957 21.91 2.95 11.42
N TRP A 958 20.81 2.76 12.16
CA TRP A 958 19.73 1.81 11.80
C TRP A 958 19.05 2.10 10.47
N MET A 959 19.16 3.33 9.95
CA MET A 959 18.66 3.69 8.62
C MET A 959 19.69 3.41 7.51
N ILE A 960 20.98 3.71 7.74
CA ILE A 960 21.99 3.78 6.68
C ILE A 960 22.79 2.47 6.53
N TRP A 961 23.18 1.82 7.63
CA TRP A 961 24.00 0.59 7.54
C TRP A 961 23.32 -0.54 6.75
N PRO A 962 22.01 -0.83 6.94
CA PRO A 962 21.33 -1.86 6.12
C PRO A 962 21.26 -1.52 4.63
N ALA A 963 21.33 -0.24 4.26
CA ALA A 963 21.36 0.19 2.87
C ALA A 963 22.78 0.09 2.27
N LEU A 964 23.81 0.44 3.04
CA LEU A 964 25.21 0.14 2.67
C LEU A 964 25.43 -1.38 2.52
N ALA A 965 24.77 -2.21 3.34
CA ALA A 965 24.87 -3.67 3.32
C ALA A 965 24.48 -4.29 1.97
N ALA A 966 23.48 -3.70 1.33
CA ALA A 966 22.98 -4.12 0.02
C ALA A 966 23.82 -3.60 -1.16
N GLU A 967 24.86 -2.80 -0.89
CA GLU A 967 25.81 -2.30 -1.89
C GLU A 967 27.19 -2.97 -1.74
N ASP A 968 27.41 -4.04 -2.49
CA ASP A 968 28.74 -4.66 -2.67
C ASP A 968 29.78 -3.61 -3.09
N GLY A 969 30.66 -3.23 -2.17
CA GLY A 969 31.63 -2.18 -2.39
C GLY A 969 31.00 -0.79 -2.53
N GLY A 970 30.02 -0.46 -1.66
CA GLY A 970 29.58 0.92 -1.46
C GLY A 970 30.78 1.87 -1.28
N PRO A 971 30.69 3.15 -1.69
CA PRO A 971 31.84 4.04 -1.79
C PRO A 971 32.61 4.06 -0.46
N SER A 972 33.84 3.55 -0.46
CA SER A 972 34.59 3.17 0.76
C SER A 972 34.64 4.30 1.79
N GLY A 973 34.85 5.53 1.31
CA GLY A 973 34.80 6.73 2.15
C GLY A 973 33.51 6.91 2.95
N VAL A 974 32.33 6.52 2.46
CA VAL A 974 31.06 6.63 3.22
C VAL A 974 31.04 5.64 4.38
N GLN A 975 31.55 4.41 4.20
CA GLN A 975 31.68 3.44 5.30
C GLN A 975 32.67 3.92 6.36
N ASP A 976 33.84 4.39 5.93
CA ASP A 976 34.88 4.88 6.83
C ASP A 976 34.48 6.19 7.52
N ALA A 977 33.80 7.09 6.81
CA ALA A 977 33.21 8.28 7.41
C ALA A 977 32.09 7.93 8.40
N MET A 978 31.26 6.91 8.16
CA MET A 978 30.28 6.45 9.14
C MET A 978 30.92 5.87 10.40
N ARG A 979 32.02 5.11 10.28
CA ARG A 979 32.83 4.68 11.42
C ARG A 979 33.43 5.88 12.17
N ALA A 980 33.88 6.89 11.43
CA ALA A 980 34.45 8.13 11.94
C ALA A 980 33.41 9.22 12.29
N TRP A 981 32.10 8.96 12.17
CA TRP A 981 31.02 9.95 12.29
C TRP A 981 30.70 10.28 13.74
N ARG A 982 31.71 10.77 14.44
CA ARG A 982 31.69 11.05 15.87
C ARG A 982 31.88 12.55 16.17
N LEU A 983 32.32 13.38 15.20
CA LEU A 983 33.01 14.64 15.53
C LEU A 983 32.86 15.89 14.60
N ARG A 984 31.97 15.96 13.59
CA ARG A 984 31.84 17.22 12.79
C ARG A 984 30.41 17.70 12.50
N GLU A 985 30.28 19.02 12.53
CA GLU A 985 29.05 19.77 12.31
C GLU A 985 28.89 20.19 10.84
N GLU A 986 27.62 20.24 10.40
CA GLU A 986 27.05 20.79 9.16
C GLU A 986 26.46 19.76 8.18
N ALA A 987 25.12 19.70 8.17
CA ALA A 987 24.31 18.91 7.24
C ALA A 987 23.48 19.86 6.34
N PRO A 988 23.65 19.84 5.00
CA PRO A 988 22.84 20.65 4.09
C PRO A 988 21.37 20.16 4.01
N GLY A 989 20.48 21.03 3.51
CA GLY A 989 19.02 20.90 3.74
C GLY A 989 18.24 19.93 2.82
N PRO A 990 16.94 19.72 3.12
CA PRO A 990 16.04 18.79 2.43
C PRO A 990 15.45 19.32 1.11
N ILE A 991 15.05 18.39 0.24
CA ILE A 991 14.40 18.61 -1.05
C ILE A 991 13.07 17.84 -1.12
N PHE A 992 12.08 18.42 -1.79
CA PHE A 992 10.73 17.88 -1.92
C PHE A 992 10.41 17.77 -3.41
N LEU A 993 10.06 16.58 -3.87
CA LEU A 993 9.44 16.39 -5.18
C LEU A 993 7.94 16.17 -5.01
N VAL A 994 7.16 16.77 -5.90
CA VAL A 994 5.71 16.63 -5.94
C VAL A 994 5.34 16.54 -7.42
N PRO A 995 4.71 15.47 -7.93
CA PRO A 995 4.19 15.49 -9.30
C PRO A 995 3.08 16.55 -9.38
N SER A 996 3.11 17.39 -10.41
CA SER A 996 2.10 18.43 -10.55
C SER A 996 0.80 17.88 -11.14
N GLN A 997 -0.34 18.22 -10.53
CA GLN A 997 -1.55 18.50 -11.30
C GLN A 997 -2.09 19.93 -11.07
N THR A 998 -1.69 20.64 -10.01
CA THR A 998 -2.31 21.94 -9.64
C THR A 998 -1.36 23.04 -9.14
N ALA A 999 -0.05 22.78 -8.94
CA ALA A 999 0.87 23.76 -8.37
C ALA A 999 1.66 24.54 -9.44
N ALA A 1000 1.19 25.76 -9.76
CA ALA A 1000 1.98 26.73 -10.53
C ALA A 1000 3.06 27.38 -9.66
N SER A 1001 4.21 27.66 -10.28
CA SER A 1001 5.44 28.30 -9.72
C SER A 1001 6.36 27.41 -8.89
N ALA A 1002 7.64 27.40 -9.29
CA ALA A 1002 8.75 26.94 -8.46
C ALA A 1002 9.24 28.11 -7.59
N VAL A 1003 9.16 27.96 -6.27
CA VAL A 1003 9.60 29.00 -5.32
C VAL A 1003 10.90 28.56 -4.61
N PRO A 1004 12.04 29.22 -4.84
CA PRO A 1004 13.28 28.91 -4.14
C PRO A 1004 13.26 29.46 -2.69
N LEU A 1005 13.28 28.58 -1.70
CA LEU A 1005 13.10 28.95 -0.29
C LEU A 1005 14.42 28.90 0.50
N ARG A 1006 15.09 30.06 0.59
CA ARG A 1006 16.34 30.23 1.37
C ARG A 1006 16.06 30.57 2.84
N GLY A 1007 16.02 29.55 3.69
CA GLY A 1007 16.19 29.71 5.14
C GLY A 1007 17.66 29.80 5.53
N LYS A 1008 18.02 30.67 6.49
CA LYS A 1008 19.42 30.96 6.88
C LYS A 1008 20.25 29.78 7.43
N ARG A 1009 19.64 28.61 7.71
CA ARG A 1009 20.30 27.43 8.30
C ARG A 1009 19.83 26.07 7.75
N ALA A 1010 18.92 26.08 6.77
CA ALA A 1010 18.49 24.90 6.02
C ALA A 1010 17.89 25.37 4.69
N SER A 1011 18.39 24.85 3.57
CA SER A 1011 17.86 25.09 2.24
C SER A 1011 16.68 24.16 1.98
N PHE A 1012 15.51 24.71 1.68
CA PHE A 1012 14.35 23.94 1.24
C PHE A 1012 14.16 24.17 -0.26
N SER A 1013 14.21 23.09 -1.04
CA SER A 1013 13.92 23.14 -2.48
C SER A 1013 12.71 22.29 -2.78
N VAL A 1014 11.64 22.89 -3.28
CA VAL A 1014 10.51 22.14 -3.85
C VAL A 1014 10.70 22.13 -5.36
N LEU A 1015 10.83 20.94 -5.94
CA LEU A 1015 10.84 20.73 -7.38
C LEU A 1015 9.57 19.97 -7.73
N THR A 1016 8.55 20.72 -8.12
CA THR A 1016 7.34 20.14 -8.68
C THR A 1016 7.71 19.50 -10.02
N LEU A 1017 7.48 18.19 -10.16
CA LEU A 1017 7.68 17.49 -11.42
C LEU A 1017 6.48 17.79 -12.33
N ASP A 1018 6.54 18.96 -12.98
CA ASP A 1018 5.77 19.21 -14.20
C ASP A 1018 6.46 18.53 -15.41
N PRO A 1019 5.76 18.34 -16.54
CA PRO A 1019 6.34 17.68 -17.72
C PRO A 1019 7.60 18.34 -18.28
N ALA A 1020 7.77 19.66 -18.12
CA ALA A 1020 8.94 20.39 -18.59
C ALA A 1020 10.12 20.32 -17.61
N ALA A 1021 9.85 20.28 -16.29
CA ALA A 1021 10.84 20.02 -15.24
C ALA A 1021 11.39 18.59 -15.35
N LEU A 1022 10.49 17.61 -15.57
CA LEU A 1022 10.88 16.25 -15.88
C LEU A 1022 11.70 16.20 -17.18
N THR A 1023 11.22 16.78 -18.28
CA THR A 1023 11.97 16.85 -19.55
C THR A 1023 13.35 17.50 -19.40
N LYS A 1024 13.51 18.55 -18.57
CA LYS A 1024 14.82 19.12 -18.24
C LYS A 1024 15.70 18.17 -17.44
N LEU A 1025 15.15 17.42 -16.49
CA LEU A 1025 15.86 16.36 -15.76
C LEU A 1025 16.29 15.23 -16.72
N LEU A 1026 15.48 14.91 -17.73
CA LEU A 1026 15.77 13.95 -18.80
C LEU A 1026 16.84 14.44 -19.82
N LEU A 1027 17.01 15.76 -19.98
CA LEU A 1027 17.92 16.38 -20.96
C LEU A 1027 19.22 16.93 -20.35
N SER A 1028 19.27 17.18 -19.04
CA SER A 1028 20.43 17.76 -18.34
C SER A 1028 21.31 16.73 -17.63
N ALA A 1029 20.93 15.45 -17.69
CA ALA A 1029 21.69 14.31 -17.21
C ALA A 1029 22.25 13.49 -18.37
#